data_AF-A0A9E3V7D8-F1
#
_entry.id   AF-A0A9E3V7D8-F1
#
_cell.length_a   1.000
_cell.length_b   1.000
_cell.length_c   1.000
_cell.angle_alpha   90.00
_cell.angle_beta   90.00
_cell.angle_gamma   90.00
#
_symmetry.space_group_name_H-M   'P 1'
#
loop_
_entity.id
_entity.type
_entity.pdbx_description
1 polymer ?
#
loop_
_entity_poly.entity_id
_entity_poly.type
_entity_poly.pdbx_seq_one_letter_code
_entity_poly.pdbx_strand_id
1 'polypeptide(L)'
;ERVAVLPPPGALDDVTQAMRWGADGALRAGAGTLRERAELLKAMLEAMGATAKVKAATWPSGLTAQALAAARPPAFRLEAGTNLDLVRMNAAGPQVNPAPVVEALLAALPAEQAKVASPVSGVGASLPVVEYTLDGVTRWAFAAGELGEVDAAPAGLTAELSPVSLPKVSVRLLALFGDLPGVPSSQQLVELVKGTWSTEQLVGNRLQVSFPPPDVSSFTADPEGMPLRSPALALQGLATREALWRPSGKLAATPPVTGPVISLSGGRVFDLGGGALEGPYGPIATLSESRHAEVLGQVATLEVVAQGGAFPDVVLTVAAKDGSGAGLEGLSAADFAVSDEGKPQALTLLSNAGVTRPKVMLAYDCSGSVSWAAPADKAAFDDALAQALESAGVAATYDLGLAAMGAQPTGWSAPNATAIKSFAATCVSASDVWTALGDAALVAGATAVVVVSDFDASDVPERIPALQARLAASGLAVAVIGAGTTVKEATLADVVRLSGGKRFDPKDAGFTAALTGFVVEAAKRARASAYRLTYRVPREQRTASGMRTATVALAARAAVSGSAPYEVPVASARGQLGVGGLYLELTVNGRAVTRRLSGPVANRFGTYPVPGAADFVETQDLIAGVTTVAFEPGSPTTGANLDDLIASVLSLEPLGKTVGQPLTATLSAAEQLRVYSGALAALVDPGPASTLAVTPEQLRVVVMTETAGYHGLQRRLDVVPELNRAVVASSDAAAAFRAALSSTVALSLREGIAVKRSAAAALAGAALQYVAPFASPSSLEGFSAEELARWQRVLDQYSGWHRFVPKTPAPGALWVVDPATGTAVAVFLDGSGGGKCDDARWNAGLQAELALLTLCAFYQAAACEAAKKGGSAPGVYACVGAKVASVGAGVASLLAGYFLTGAEYYDLAALVISVIATLGPVGPAVGGIVGLGTLALSLYETADAVAENC
;
A
#
# COMPACT_ATOMS: atom_id res chain seq x y z
N GLU A 1 36.82 14.93 12.70
CA GLU A 1 36.37 16.31 13.04
C GLU A 1 35.07 16.75 12.36
N ARG A 2 34.88 16.57 11.04
CA ARG A 2 33.77 17.23 10.28
C ARG A 2 32.38 16.60 10.41
N VAL A 3 32.28 15.40 10.99
CA VAL A 3 31.01 14.73 11.29
C VAL A 3 30.47 15.30 12.61
N ALA A 4 29.23 15.81 12.64
CA ALA A 4 28.61 16.34 13.86
C ALA A 4 28.36 15.25 14.90
N VAL A 5 28.34 15.62 16.19
CA VAL A 5 28.04 14.68 17.28
C VAL A 5 26.55 14.72 17.59
N LEU A 6 25.93 13.55 17.61
CA LEU A 6 24.55 13.37 18.00
C LEU A 6 24.47 12.77 19.41
N PRO A 7 23.40 13.10 20.16
CA PRO A 7 23.12 12.42 21.42
C PRO A 7 22.81 10.94 21.18
N PRO A 8 22.96 10.08 22.20
CA PRO A 8 22.48 8.70 22.10
C PRO A 8 20.95 8.63 21.90
N PRO A 9 20.40 7.51 21.37
CA PRO A 9 18.97 7.36 21.09
C PRO A 9 18.06 7.60 22.30
N GLY A 10 18.41 7.01 23.45
CA GLY A 10 17.70 7.14 24.71
C GLY A 10 18.51 7.87 25.78
N ALA A 11 17.80 8.39 26.80
CA ALA A 11 18.42 9.10 27.92
C ALA A 11 19.28 8.20 28.84
N LEU A 12 19.05 6.89 28.82
CA LEU A 12 19.76 5.89 29.62
C LEU A 12 20.87 5.17 28.86
N ASP A 13 21.04 5.47 27.58
CA ASP A 13 21.98 4.78 26.71
C ASP A 13 23.42 5.23 26.99
N ASP A 14 24.33 4.26 27.11
CA ASP A 14 25.75 4.52 27.26
C ASP A 14 26.34 5.07 25.95
N VAL A 15 26.93 6.26 26.02
CA VAL A 15 27.61 6.95 24.90
C VAL A 15 28.73 6.12 24.25
N THR A 16 29.27 5.11 24.93
CA THR A 16 30.29 4.20 24.40
C THR A 16 29.71 3.02 23.60
N GLN A 17 28.43 2.71 23.78
CA GLN A 17 27.74 1.58 23.14
C GLN A 17 26.61 2.02 22.19
N ALA A 18 26.10 3.23 22.35
CA ALA A 18 24.96 3.72 21.59
C ALA A 18 25.30 3.96 20.11
N MET A 19 24.63 3.25 19.21
CA MET A 19 24.60 3.52 17.77
C MET A 19 23.15 3.71 17.32
N ARG A 20 22.93 4.55 16.30
CA ARG A 20 21.62 4.81 15.69
C ARG A 20 21.45 4.05 14.37
N TRP A 21 22.45 4.14 13.51
CA TRP A 21 22.40 3.67 12.13
C TRP A 21 23.72 3.06 11.62
N GLY A 22 24.82 3.20 12.35
CA GLY A 22 26.14 2.64 12.00
C GLY A 22 27.06 3.63 11.29
N ALA A 23 28.29 3.21 10.98
CA ALA A 23 29.33 4.10 10.43
C ALA A 23 28.97 4.64 9.04
N ASP A 24 28.33 3.83 8.18
CA ASP A 24 27.86 4.27 6.86
C ASP A 24 26.82 5.38 6.97
N GLY A 25 25.86 5.24 7.89
CA GLY A 25 24.85 6.26 8.10
C GLY A 25 25.44 7.53 8.71
N ALA A 26 26.45 7.41 9.59
CA ALA A 26 27.11 8.57 10.15
C ALA A 26 27.89 9.37 9.09
N LEU A 27 28.53 8.67 8.14
CA LEU A 27 29.16 9.30 6.99
C LEU A 27 28.13 9.99 6.08
N ARG A 28 27.03 9.31 5.77
CA ARG A 28 25.97 9.83 4.89
C ARG A 28 25.25 11.05 5.48
N ALA A 29 24.94 11.03 6.77
CA ALA A 29 24.33 12.15 7.49
C ALA A 29 25.30 13.32 7.69
N GLY A 30 26.61 13.04 7.68
CA GLY A 30 27.60 13.96 8.22
C GLY A 30 27.41 14.19 9.72
N ALA A 31 26.73 13.27 10.43
CA ALA A 31 26.45 13.34 11.86
C ALA A 31 26.29 11.91 12.42
N GLY A 32 26.73 11.67 13.66
CA GLY A 32 26.58 10.36 14.30
C GLY A 32 26.85 10.41 15.80
N THR A 33 26.54 9.33 16.52
CA THR A 33 26.91 9.20 17.93
C THR A 33 28.42 9.16 18.09
N LEU A 34 28.92 9.37 19.31
CA LEU A 34 30.36 9.23 19.58
C LEU A 34 30.91 7.86 19.19
N ARG A 35 30.11 6.80 19.40
CA ARG A 35 30.51 5.44 19.04
C ARG A 35 30.55 5.25 17.51
N GLU A 36 29.55 5.73 16.78
CA GLU A 36 29.55 5.66 15.30
C GLU A 36 30.71 6.44 14.68
N ARG A 37 31.05 7.60 15.23
CA ARG A 37 32.20 8.38 14.77
C ARG A 37 33.53 7.67 15.01
N ALA A 38 33.65 6.93 16.12
CA ALA A 38 34.83 6.12 16.41
C ALA A 38 34.94 4.92 15.46
N GLU A 39 33.84 4.23 15.16
CA GLU A 39 33.85 3.15 14.14
C GLU A 39 34.16 3.69 12.74
N LEU A 40 33.62 4.87 12.38
CA LEU A 40 33.95 5.52 11.12
C LEU A 40 35.45 5.85 11.03
N LEU A 41 36.02 6.41 12.10
CA LEU A 41 37.45 6.71 12.17
C LEU A 41 38.30 5.43 12.10
N LYS A 42 37.90 4.37 12.80
CA LYS A 42 38.52 3.04 12.71
C LYS A 42 38.53 2.57 11.25
N ALA A 43 37.38 2.58 10.57
CA ALA A 43 37.28 2.13 9.17
C ALA A 43 38.14 2.97 8.22
N MET A 44 38.24 4.28 8.43
CA MET A 44 39.12 5.16 7.66
C MET A 44 40.60 4.81 7.86
N LEU A 45 41.02 4.54 9.10
CA LEU A 45 42.40 4.15 9.43
C LEU A 45 42.75 2.77 8.86
N GLU A 46 41.82 1.81 8.93
CA GLU A 46 41.97 0.49 8.31
C GLU A 46 42.09 0.59 6.78
N ALA A 47 41.31 1.47 6.15
CA ALA A 47 41.43 1.75 4.72
C ALA A 47 42.78 2.38 4.33
N MET A 48 43.47 3.03 5.28
CA MET A 48 44.84 3.54 5.12
C MET A 48 45.92 2.48 5.42
N GLY A 49 45.55 1.25 5.79
CA GLY A 49 46.47 0.16 6.11
C GLY A 49 46.84 0.04 7.59
N ALA A 50 46.19 0.78 8.49
CA ALA A 50 46.39 0.63 9.93
C ALA A 50 45.65 -0.60 10.48
N THR A 51 46.12 -1.12 11.62
CA THR A 51 45.30 -1.99 12.48
C THR A 51 44.62 -1.12 13.53
N ALA A 52 43.29 -1.15 13.68
CA ALA A 52 42.58 -0.25 14.57
C ALA A 52 41.50 -0.95 15.43
N LYS A 53 41.27 -0.42 16.64
CA LYS A 53 40.33 -0.95 17.64
C LYS A 53 39.60 0.19 18.35
N VAL A 54 38.30 0.04 18.59
CA VAL A 54 37.55 0.99 19.40
C VAL A 54 37.60 0.56 20.87
N LYS A 55 38.01 1.47 21.75
CA LYS A 55 38.08 1.32 23.21
C LYS A 55 37.29 2.43 23.88
N ALA A 56 37.11 2.39 25.20
CA ALA A 56 36.62 3.51 25.98
C ALA A 56 37.76 4.13 26.81
N ALA A 57 37.70 5.43 27.03
CA ALA A 57 38.57 6.18 27.94
C ALA A 57 37.73 7.07 28.87
N THR A 58 38.32 7.54 29.96
CA THR A 58 37.66 8.46 30.90
C THR A 58 37.24 9.75 30.20
N TRP A 59 36.04 10.24 30.51
CA TRP A 59 35.54 11.51 29.96
C TRP A 59 36.42 12.71 30.37
N PRO A 60 36.99 13.49 29.42
CA PRO A 60 37.78 14.65 29.75
C PRO A 60 36.93 15.76 30.38
N SER A 61 37.37 16.32 31.52
CA SER A 61 36.64 17.35 32.26
C SER A 61 36.35 18.63 31.47
N GLY A 62 37.14 18.93 30.42
CA GLY A 62 36.94 20.08 29.53
C GLY A 62 35.99 19.84 28.35
N LEU A 63 35.54 18.60 28.12
CA LEU A 63 34.65 18.28 27.00
C LEU A 63 33.19 18.44 27.43
N THR A 64 32.55 19.52 27.00
CA THR A 64 31.15 19.83 27.34
C THR A 64 30.18 19.39 26.23
N ALA A 65 28.88 19.25 26.57
CA ALA A 65 27.82 18.99 25.58
C ALA A 65 27.80 20.07 24.47
N GLN A 66 28.02 21.32 24.85
CA GLN A 66 28.07 22.45 23.92
C GLN A 66 29.28 22.35 22.97
N ALA A 67 30.45 21.93 23.46
CA ALA A 67 31.64 21.70 22.63
C ALA A 67 31.45 20.53 21.65
N LEU A 68 30.64 19.53 22.02
CA LEU A 68 30.26 18.43 21.13
C LEU A 68 29.25 18.86 20.06
N ALA A 69 28.28 19.70 20.44
CA ALA A 69 27.21 20.19 19.57
C ALA A 69 27.64 21.37 18.67
N ALA A 70 28.83 21.95 18.87
CA ALA A 70 29.32 23.08 18.10
C ALA A 70 29.34 22.75 16.60
N ALA A 71 28.65 23.59 15.81
CA ALA A 71 28.63 23.49 14.35
C ALA A 71 30.05 23.64 13.80
N ARG A 72 30.45 22.73 12.91
CA ARG A 72 31.78 22.77 12.28
C ARG A 72 31.65 23.16 10.81
N PRO A 73 32.47 24.11 10.33
CA PRO A 73 32.40 24.52 8.93
C PRO A 73 32.74 23.34 8.01
N PRO A 74 32.04 23.17 6.88
CA PRO A 74 32.38 22.13 5.90
C PRO A 74 33.75 22.44 5.26
N ALA A 75 34.58 21.41 5.06
CA ALA A 75 35.89 21.55 4.42
C ALA A 75 35.78 21.80 2.90
N PHE A 76 34.65 21.41 2.31
CA PHE A 76 34.35 21.58 0.91
C PHE A 76 33.04 22.35 0.76
N ARG A 77 33.09 23.45 0.02
CA ARG A 77 31.93 24.18 -0.46
C ARG A 77 32.08 24.20 -1.98
N LEU A 78 31.14 23.61 -2.73
CA LEU A 78 31.15 23.82 -4.18
C LEU A 78 31.07 25.33 -4.42
N GLU A 79 32.08 25.90 -5.07
CA GLU A 79 32.02 27.25 -5.60
C GLU A 79 30.91 27.26 -6.66
N ALA A 80 29.95 28.15 -6.48
CA ALA A 80 28.79 28.23 -7.33
C ALA A 80 29.17 28.80 -8.70
N GLY A 81 29.16 27.95 -9.72
CA GLY A 81 28.86 28.39 -11.07
C GLY A 81 27.34 28.31 -11.31
N THR A 82 26.82 29.09 -12.25
CA THR A 82 25.37 29.23 -12.56
C THR A 82 24.63 27.90 -12.73
N ASN A 83 25.28 26.85 -13.23
CA ASN A 83 24.67 25.52 -13.40
C ASN A 83 24.52 24.72 -12.09
N LEU A 84 25.37 24.98 -11.10
CA LEU A 84 25.32 24.34 -9.78
C LEU A 84 24.30 25.01 -8.86
N ASP A 85 23.96 26.27 -9.12
CA ASP A 85 22.90 26.98 -8.40
C ASP A 85 21.51 26.47 -8.78
N LEU A 86 21.25 26.12 -10.05
CA LEU A 86 20.01 25.44 -10.47
C LEU A 86 19.82 24.09 -9.77
N VAL A 87 20.91 23.33 -9.63
CA VAL A 87 20.92 22.04 -8.94
C VAL A 87 20.77 22.19 -7.43
N ARG A 88 21.42 23.20 -6.83
CA ARG A 88 21.26 23.55 -5.40
C ARG A 88 19.88 24.11 -5.07
N MET A 89 19.27 24.90 -5.95
CA MET A 89 17.90 25.41 -5.77
C MET A 89 16.88 24.27 -5.80
N ASN A 90 17.12 23.23 -6.59
CA ASN A 90 16.30 22.01 -6.58
C ASN A 90 16.63 21.04 -5.44
N ALA A 91 17.88 21.04 -4.92
CA ALA A 91 18.34 20.13 -3.87
C ALA A 91 18.36 20.73 -2.45
N ALA A 92 18.11 22.04 -2.30
CA ALA A 92 17.92 22.70 -1.02
C ALA A 92 16.58 23.42 -1.08
N GLY A 93 15.54 22.79 -0.52
CA GLY A 93 14.20 23.40 -0.51
C GLY A 93 14.18 24.78 0.17
N PRO A 94 13.19 25.64 -0.15
CA PRO A 94 13.02 26.93 0.50
C PRO A 94 13.05 26.80 2.03
N GLN A 95 13.75 27.73 2.69
CA GLN A 95 13.81 27.76 4.15
C GLN A 95 12.43 28.14 4.71
N VAL A 96 11.78 27.20 5.39
CA VAL A 96 10.55 27.45 6.14
C VAL A 96 10.85 28.10 7.49
N ASN A 97 10.05 29.08 7.89
CA ASN A 97 10.11 29.66 9.22
C ASN A 97 9.07 28.97 10.14
N PRO A 98 9.48 28.06 11.05
CA PRO A 98 8.55 27.39 11.95
C PRO A 98 8.07 28.27 13.11
N ALA A 99 8.73 29.41 13.38
CA ALA A 99 8.51 30.19 14.61
C ALA A 99 7.04 30.60 14.85
N PRO A 100 6.27 31.08 13.85
CA PRO A 100 4.88 31.47 14.10
C PRO A 100 4.00 30.31 14.60
N VAL A 101 4.19 29.12 14.04
CA VAL A 101 3.44 27.91 14.44
C VAL A 101 3.92 27.41 15.80
N VAL A 102 5.22 27.39 16.03
CA VAL A 102 5.82 27.00 17.32
C VAL A 102 5.28 27.86 18.45
N GLU A 103 5.26 29.18 18.29
CA GLU A 103 4.75 30.09 19.32
C GLU A 103 3.23 29.93 19.53
N ALA A 104 2.46 29.67 18.46
CA ALA A 104 1.03 29.40 18.59
C ALA A 104 0.75 28.09 19.36
N LEU A 105 1.50 27.03 19.10
CA LEU A 105 1.38 25.74 19.81
C LEU A 105 1.80 25.88 21.27
N LEU A 106 2.91 26.56 21.56
CA LEU A 106 3.38 26.80 22.93
C LEU A 106 2.42 27.68 23.73
N ALA A 107 1.80 28.69 23.09
CA ALA A 107 0.82 29.55 23.75
C ALA A 107 -0.48 28.79 24.11
N ALA A 108 -0.87 27.80 23.31
CA ALA A 108 -2.04 26.96 23.58
C ALA A 108 -1.75 25.82 24.57
N LEU A 109 -0.48 25.46 24.78
CA LEU A 109 -0.07 24.38 25.67
C LEU A 109 0.12 24.88 27.12
N PRO A 110 -0.38 24.16 28.14
CA PRO A 110 -0.06 24.49 29.52
C PRO A 110 1.46 24.48 29.77
N ALA A 111 2.00 25.50 30.44
CA ALA A 111 3.45 25.66 30.62
C ALA A 111 4.16 24.46 31.27
N GLU A 112 3.46 23.72 32.14
CA GLU A 112 4.01 22.50 32.76
C GLU A 112 4.14 21.31 31.80
N GLN A 113 3.43 21.35 30.67
CA GLN A 113 3.46 20.32 29.64
C GLN A 113 4.49 20.64 28.53
N ALA A 114 5.02 21.86 28.48
CA ALA A 114 6.00 22.31 27.49
C ALA A 114 7.45 21.90 27.84
N LYS A 115 7.64 20.66 28.29
CA LYS A 115 8.91 20.13 28.80
C LYS A 115 9.05 18.65 28.41
N VAL A 116 10.24 18.22 27.96
CA VAL A 116 10.48 16.77 27.74
C VAL A 116 10.57 16.02 29.06
N ALA A 117 10.05 14.80 29.11
CA ALA A 117 10.04 14.00 30.34
C ALA A 117 11.42 13.51 30.75
N SER A 118 12.34 13.31 29.79
CA SER A 118 13.67 12.75 30.03
C SER A 118 14.70 13.42 29.12
N PRO A 119 15.29 14.57 29.54
CA PRO A 119 16.30 15.27 28.75
C PRO A 119 17.57 14.43 28.56
N VAL A 120 18.21 14.56 27.40
CA VAL A 120 19.43 13.82 27.06
C VAL A 120 20.63 14.76 27.17
N SER A 121 21.52 14.53 28.15
CA SER A 121 22.67 15.41 28.43
C SER A 121 23.73 15.40 27.32
N GLY A 122 23.84 14.30 26.57
CA GLY A 122 24.86 14.10 25.55
C GLY A 122 26.29 13.90 26.09
N VAL A 123 26.46 13.76 27.41
CA VAL A 123 27.76 13.54 28.08
C VAL A 123 27.70 12.32 29.00
N GLY A 124 28.83 11.63 29.17
CA GLY A 124 28.90 10.39 29.95
C GLY A 124 30.15 10.29 30.84
N ALA A 125 30.30 9.18 31.56
CA ALA A 125 31.48 8.92 32.40
C ALA A 125 32.71 8.49 31.58
N SER A 126 32.50 8.01 30.36
CA SER A 126 33.54 7.55 29.43
C SER A 126 33.18 7.91 27.99
N LEU A 127 34.15 7.95 27.10
CA LEU A 127 33.94 8.15 25.67
C LEU A 127 34.72 7.14 24.80
N PRO A 128 34.23 6.84 23.59
CA PRO A 128 34.98 6.08 22.60
C PRO A 128 36.30 6.73 22.18
N VAL A 129 37.33 5.91 22.02
CA VAL A 129 38.64 6.27 21.48
C VAL A 129 39.11 5.16 20.53
N VAL A 130 39.77 5.53 19.44
CA VAL A 130 40.34 4.56 18.48
C VAL A 130 41.82 4.39 18.78
N GLU A 131 42.22 3.20 19.24
CA GLU A 131 43.62 2.78 19.25
C GLU A 131 43.97 2.27 17.86
N TYR A 132 45.06 2.74 17.28
CA TYR A 132 45.49 2.25 15.98
C TYR A 132 47.01 2.17 15.88
N THR A 133 47.49 1.23 15.05
CA THR A 133 48.90 1.05 14.72
C THR A 133 49.10 1.24 13.22
N LEU A 134 49.90 2.23 12.85
CA LEU A 134 50.31 2.52 11.47
C LEU A 134 51.84 2.61 11.45
N ASP A 135 52.48 1.94 10.48
CA ASP A 135 53.94 1.90 10.35
C ASP A 135 54.68 1.50 11.65
N GLY A 136 54.07 0.61 12.45
CA GLY A 136 54.63 0.13 13.72
C GLY A 136 54.49 1.09 14.92
N VAL A 137 53.86 2.25 14.74
CA VAL A 137 53.61 3.23 15.81
C VAL A 137 52.15 3.14 16.26
N THR A 138 51.93 2.93 17.55
CA THR A 138 50.58 2.92 18.15
C THR A 138 50.20 4.31 18.67
N ARG A 139 49.01 4.78 18.30
CA ARG A 139 48.43 6.06 18.75
C ARG A 139 46.96 5.89 19.12
N TRP A 140 46.40 6.92 19.75
CA TRP A 140 44.98 6.99 20.11
C TRP A 140 44.34 8.23 19.54
N ALA A 141 43.21 8.09 18.86
CA ALA A 141 42.51 9.20 18.24
C ALA A 141 41.07 9.32 18.74
N PHE A 142 40.69 10.54 19.10
CA PHE A 142 39.35 10.88 19.57
C PHE A 142 38.52 11.51 18.46
N ALA A 143 37.40 10.88 18.14
CA ALA A 143 36.37 11.50 17.32
C ALA A 143 35.37 12.29 18.21
N ALA A 144 35.89 13.20 19.05
CA ALA A 144 35.10 14.01 19.99
C ALA A 144 35.76 15.38 20.23
N GLY A 145 35.03 16.48 20.03
CA GLY A 145 35.57 17.82 20.27
C GLY A 145 36.82 18.13 19.42
N GLU A 146 37.76 18.87 20.00
CA GLU A 146 39.08 19.21 19.44
C GLU A 146 40.21 18.32 20.03
N LEU A 147 39.86 17.19 20.65
CA LEU A 147 40.82 16.33 21.35
C LEU A 147 41.88 15.71 20.43
N GLY A 148 41.49 15.41 19.17
CA GLY A 148 42.42 14.96 18.15
C GLY A 148 43.13 13.64 18.46
N GLU A 149 44.37 13.53 18.01
CA GLU A 149 45.25 12.38 18.19
C GLU A 149 46.25 12.59 19.32
N VAL A 150 46.57 11.53 20.06
CA VAL A 150 47.54 11.53 21.15
C VAL A 150 48.49 10.34 21.05
N ASP A 151 49.76 10.56 21.41
CA ASP A 151 50.82 9.53 21.39
C ASP A 151 50.93 8.75 22.71
N ALA A 152 50.19 9.15 23.75
CA ALA A 152 50.18 8.47 25.05
C ALA A 152 48.80 7.86 25.33
N ALA A 153 48.79 6.69 25.97
CA ALA A 153 47.55 5.97 26.31
C ALA A 153 46.65 6.85 27.20
N PRO A 154 45.38 7.07 26.81
CA PRO A 154 44.45 7.87 27.62
C PRO A 154 44.15 7.26 28.98
N ALA A 155 43.77 8.10 29.95
CA ALA A 155 43.35 7.64 31.26
C ALA A 155 42.09 6.77 31.20
N GLY A 156 42.04 5.72 32.02
CA GLY A 156 40.89 4.81 32.12
C GLY A 156 40.63 3.98 30.85
N LEU A 157 41.66 3.78 30.01
CA LEU A 157 41.54 3.00 28.78
C LEU A 157 41.10 1.56 29.08
N THR A 158 40.01 1.13 28.44
CA THR A 158 39.44 -0.21 28.61
C THR A 158 40.02 -1.22 27.61
N ALA A 159 39.59 -2.47 27.72
CA ALA A 159 39.66 -3.41 26.61
C ALA A 159 38.87 -2.91 25.38
N GLU A 160 39.07 -3.57 24.24
CA GLU A 160 38.28 -3.34 23.03
C GLU A 160 36.79 -3.45 23.34
N LEU A 161 36.01 -2.47 22.88
CA LEU A 161 34.58 -2.47 23.04
C LEU A 161 33.97 -3.52 22.12
N SER A 162 32.99 -4.26 22.64
CA SER A 162 32.24 -5.21 21.84
C SER A 162 31.63 -4.54 20.60
N PRO A 163 31.55 -5.24 19.45
CA PRO A 163 30.77 -4.78 18.32
C PRO A 163 29.32 -4.55 18.71
N VAL A 164 28.72 -3.48 18.19
CA VAL A 164 27.32 -3.13 18.46
C VAL A 164 26.45 -3.78 17.38
N SER A 165 25.37 -4.45 17.79
CA SER A 165 24.35 -4.90 16.85
C SER A 165 23.51 -3.71 16.42
N LEU A 166 23.51 -3.42 15.12
CA LEU A 166 22.66 -2.37 14.58
C LEU A 166 21.17 -2.75 14.64
N PRO A 167 20.26 -1.76 14.76
CA PRO A 167 18.83 -2.02 14.72
C PRO A 167 18.41 -2.71 13.42
N LYS A 168 17.40 -3.57 13.51
CA LYS A 168 16.72 -4.13 12.35
C LYS A 168 15.47 -3.32 12.03
N VAL A 169 15.19 -3.21 10.75
CA VAL A 169 13.96 -2.65 10.22
C VAL A 169 13.18 -3.77 9.54
N SER A 170 11.94 -3.97 9.97
CA SER A 170 11.02 -4.91 9.34
C SER A 170 9.91 -4.14 8.65
N VAL A 171 9.59 -4.54 7.43
CA VAL A 171 8.48 -3.99 6.66
C VAL A 171 7.57 -5.12 6.24
N ARG A 172 6.27 -4.98 6.48
CA ARG A 172 5.24 -5.91 6.02
C ARG A 172 4.23 -5.15 5.19
N LEU A 173 3.99 -5.65 3.99
CA LEU A 173 2.86 -5.23 3.17
C LEU A 173 1.66 -6.09 3.55
N LEU A 174 0.55 -5.46 3.88
CA LEU A 174 -0.67 -6.11 4.32
C LEU A 174 -1.83 -5.69 3.40
N ALA A 175 -2.79 -6.59 3.21
CA ALA A 175 -3.98 -6.36 2.40
C ALA A 175 -5.25 -6.62 3.20
N LEU A 176 -6.29 -5.82 2.91
CA LEU A 176 -7.66 -6.14 3.26
C LEU A 176 -8.36 -6.60 1.98
N PHE A 177 -8.85 -7.84 1.99
CA PHE A 177 -9.54 -8.41 0.83
C PHE A 177 -11.04 -8.12 0.89
N GLY A 178 -11.65 -7.94 -0.27
CA GLY A 178 -13.09 -8.04 -0.44
C GLY A 178 -13.59 -9.47 -0.26
N ASP A 179 -14.90 -9.64 -0.27
CA ASP A 179 -15.51 -10.97 -0.15
C ASP A 179 -15.28 -11.76 -1.45
N LEU A 180 -14.79 -12.98 -1.34
CA LEU A 180 -14.84 -13.94 -2.45
C LEU A 180 -16.00 -14.93 -2.22
N PRO A 181 -16.82 -15.23 -3.24
CA PRO A 181 -17.92 -16.19 -3.14
C PRO A 181 -17.54 -17.51 -2.44
N GLY A 182 -18.04 -17.80 -1.25
CA GLY A 182 -17.76 -19.06 -0.53
C GLY A 182 -16.38 -19.15 0.14
N VAL A 183 -15.61 -18.07 0.17
CA VAL A 183 -14.39 -17.95 0.98
C VAL A 183 -14.75 -17.17 2.25
N PRO A 184 -14.38 -17.65 3.45
CA PRO A 184 -14.53 -16.88 4.69
C PRO A 184 -13.90 -15.49 4.53
N SER A 185 -14.71 -14.44 4.58
CA SER A 185 -14.17 -13.09 4.61
C SER A 185 -13.64 -12.75 6.01
N SER A 186 -12.56 -11.96 6.05
CA SER A 186 -11.95 -11.51 7.28
C SER A 186 -11.79 -10.00 7.24
N GLN A 187 -12.19 -9.34 8.33
CA GLN A 187 -11.87 -7.92 8.57
C GLN A 187 -10.43 -7.74 9.10
N GLN A 188 -9.63 -8.81 9.11
CA GLN A 188 -8.23 -8.76 9.48
C GLN A 188 -7.36 -8.53 8.26
N LEU A 189 -6.25 -7.84 8.50
CA LEU A 189 -5.22 -7.66 7.49
C LEU A 189 -4.47 -8.96 7.23
N VAL A 190 -4.31 -9.29 5.96
CA VAL A 190 -3.59 -10.46 5.47
C VAL A 190 -2.20 -10.03 5.00
N GLU A 191 -1.15 -10.65 5.52
CA GLU A 191 0.23 -10.35 5.11
C GLU A 191 0.47 -10.76 3.66
N LEU A 192 0.94 -9.85 2.80
CA LEU A 192 1.31 -10.16 1.43
C LEU A 192 2.79 -10.48 1.32
N VAL A 193 3.65 -9.68 1.94
CA VAL A 193 5.10 -9.88 1.88
C VAL A 193 5.76 -9.20 3.07
N LYS A 194 6.85 -9.79 3.55
CA LYS A 194 7.63 -9.30 4.68
C LYS A 194 9.12 -9.32 4.36
N GLY A 195 9.79 -8.22 4.63
CA GLY A 195 11.25 -8.12 4.55
C GLY A 195 11.85 -7.59 5.85
N THR A 196 13.12 -7.91 6.09
CA THR A 196 13.87 -7.40 7.25
C THR A 196 15.30 -7.09 6.82
N TRP A 197 15.77 -5.90 7.18
CA TRP A 197 17.08 -5.37 6.80
C TRP A 197 17.78 -4.74 8.01
N SER A 198 19.11 -4.67 7.96
CA SER A 198 19.86 -3.80 8.88
C SER A 198 19.72 -2.33 8.48
N THR A 199 19.99 -1.41 9.40
CA THR A 199 20.04 0.02 9.08
C THR A 199 21.05 0.34 7.97
N GLU A 200 22.23 -0.30 7.94
CA GLU A 200 23.25 -0.12 6.90
C GLU A 200 22.77 -0.53 5.51
N GLN A 201 21.94 -1.57 5.41
CA GLN A 201 21.33 -1.98 4.14
C GLN A 201 20.28 -0.98 3.64
N LEU A 202 19.65 -0.21 4.53
CA LEU A 202 18.59 0.73 4.16
C LEU A 202 19.09 2.15 3.91
N VAL A 203 20.10 2.59 4.65
CA VAL A 203 20.59 3.96 4.57
C VAL A 203 21.17 4.25 3.18
N GLY A 204 20.62 5.26 2.51
CA GLY A 204 20.96 5.62 1.13
C GLY A 204 20.42 4.66 0.07
N ASN A 205 19.57 3.71 0.46
CA ASN A 205 18.73 2.94 -0.44
C ASN A 205 17.27 3.35 -0.23
N ARG A 206 16.40 2.97 -1.17
CA ARG A 206 14.95 3.17 -1.12
C ARG A 206 14.29 1.82 -1.16
N LEU A 207 13.36 1.58 -0.25
CA LEU A 207 12.54 0.39 -0.33
C LEU A 207 11.37 0.68 -1.25
N GLN A 208 11.33 0.00 -2.39
CA GLN A 208 10.17 -0.01 -3.25
C GLN A 208 9.21 -1.11 -2.86
N VAL A 209 7.94 -0.74 -2.83
CA VAL A 209 6.79 -1.63 -2.76
C VAL A 209 6.09 -1.55 -4.10
N SER A 210 5.99 -2.69 -4.78
CA SER A 210 5.41 -2.78 -6.12
C SER A 210 4.67 -4.10 -6.32
N PHE A 211 3.90 -4.17 -7.41
CA PHE A 211 3.14 -5.34 -7.79
C PHE A 211 3.40 -5.69 -9.26
N PRO A 212 4.62 -6.12 -9.63
CA PRO A 212 4.88 -6.57 -11.00
C PRO A 212 3.98 -7.74 -11.42
N PRO A 213 3.71 -7.93 -12.72
CA PRO A 213 3.14 -9.18 -13.21
C PRO A 213 4.12 -10.33 -12.92
N PRO A 214 3.63 -11.56 -12.64
CA PRO A 214 4.49 -12.71 -12.39
C PRO A 214 5.31 -13.13 -13.62
N ASP A 215 4.81 -12.82 -14.82
CA ASP A 215 5.51 -13.02 -16.08
C ASP A 215 5.52 -11.71 -16.88
N VAL A 216 6.72 -11.16 -17.11
CA VAL A 216 6.91 -9.92 -17.88
C VAL A 216 6.49 -10.04 -19.33
N SER A 217 6.44 -11.25 -19.90
CA SER A 217 5.93 -11.49 -21.26
C SER A 217 4.41 -11.33 -21.36
N SER A 218 3.70 -11.43 -20.24
CA SER A 218 2.27 -11.17 -20.12
C SER A 218 1.92 -9.69 -19.98
N PHE A 219 2.92 -8.81 -19.99
CA PHE A 219 2.71 -7.37 -19.85
C PHE A 219 1.86 -6.83 -21.00
N THR A 220 0.81 -6.08 -20.66
CA THR A 220 -0.01 -5.35 -21.63
C THR A 220 -0.05 -3.86 -21.27
N ALA A 221 -0.40 -3.00 -22.23
CA ALA A 221 -0.54 -1.57 -21.95
C ALA A 221 -1.74 -1.24 -21.02
N ASP A 222 -2.65 -2.19 -20.81
CA ASP A 222 -3.79 -2.05 -19.90
C ASP A 222 -3.48 -2.75 -18.57
N PRO A 223 -3.29 -2.02 -17.47
CA PRO A 223 -3.09 -2.60 -16.14
C PRO A 223 -4.23 -3.54 -15.74
N GLU A 224 -5.47 -3.28 -16.17
CA GLU A 224 -6.62 -4.15 -15.86
C GLU A 224 -6.61 -5.45 -16.66
N GLY A 225 -5.89 -5.49 -17.79
CA GLY A 225 -5.69 -6.68 -18.62
C GLY A 225 -4.71 -7.69 -18.03
N MET A 226 -4.03 -7.34 -16.93
CA MET A 226 -3.16 -8.25 -16.19
C MET A 226 -3.83 -8.60 -14.85
N PRO A 227 -4.53 -9.72 -14.74
CA PRO A 227 -5.30 -10.05 -13.53
C PRO A 227 -4.43 -10.56 -12.37
N LEU A 228 -3.17 -10.93 -12.62
CA LEU A 228 -2.24 -11.47 -11.63
C LEU A 228 -1.11 -10.50 -11.29
N ARG A 229 -0.72 -10.46 -10.01
CA ARG A 229 0.26 -9.53 -9.46
C ARG A 229 1.13 -10.22 -8.43
N SER A 230 2.43 -9.94 -8.42
CA SER A 230 3.37 -10.43 -7.42
C SER A 230 3.78 -9.27 -6.50
N PRO A 231 3.30 -9.20 -5.25
CA PRO A 231 3.73 -8.17 -4.31
C PRO A 231 5.23 -8.31 -4.05
N ALA A 232 5.99 -7.22 -4.14
CA ALA A 232 7.43 -7.23 -4.02
C ALA A 232 7.95 -6.08 -3.15
N LEU A 233 9.01 -6.38 -2.38
CA LEU A 233 9.79 -5.44 -1.61
C LEU A 233 11.23 -5.44 -2.14
N ALA A 234 11.66 -4.36 -2.78
CA ALA A 234 12.98 -4.29 -3.43
C ALA A 234 13.77 -3.08 -2.92
N LEU A 235 15.05 -3.27 -2.61
CA LEU A 235 15.96 -2.16 -2.30
C LEU A 235 16.54 -1.59 -3.59
N GLN A 236 16.28 -0.31 -3.84
CA GLN A 236 16.93 0.47 -4.89
C GLN A 236 18.04 1.33 -4.30
N GLY A 237 19.27 1.23 -4.80
CA GLY A 237 20.30 2.21 -4.47
C GLY A 237 21.75 1.75 -4.65
N LEU A 238 22.63 2.32 -3.82
CA LEU A 238 24.09 2.37 -3.97
C LEU A 238 24.79 1.00 -3.89
N ALA A 239 24.14 -0.06 -3.42
CA ALA A 239 24.74 -1.41 -3.31
C ALA A 239 25.23 -1.98 -4.67
N THR A 240 24.75 -1.44 -5.79
CA THR A 240 25.18 -1.82 -7.15
C THR A 240 26.35 -0.98 -7.70
N ARG A 241 26.82 0.05 -6.97
CA ARG A 241 27.96 0.88 -7.39
C ARG A 241 29.27 0.33 -6.79
N GLU A 242 30.10 -0.30 -7.61
CA GLU A 242 31.42 -0.83 -7.19
C GLU A 242 32.44 0.26 -6.82
N ALA A 243 32.17 1.55 -7.08
CA ALA A 243 33.18 2.62 -7.08
C ALA A 243 33.21 3.57 -5.86
N LEU A 244 32.28 3.46 -4.90
CA LEU A 244 32.25 4.35 -3.71
C LEU A 244 32.77 3.62 -2.47
N TRP A 245 33.79 4.18 -1.81
CA TRP A 245 34.30 3.66 -0.53
C TRP A 245 33.22 3.70 0.54
N ARG A 246 33.08 2.62 1.31
CA ARG A 246 32.14 2.50 2.42
C ARG A 246 32.86 2.01 3.68
N PRO A 247 32.58 2.60 4.85
CA PRO A 247 33.08 2.11 6.14
C PRO A 247 32.80 0.61 6.37
N SER A 248 31.62 0.13 6.01
CA SER A 248 31.24 -1.30 6.14
C SER A 248 31.81 -2.20 5.04
N GLY A 249 32.46 -1.64 4.01
CA GLY A 249 32.91 -2.36 2.82
C GLY A 249 31.80 -2.62 1.80
N LYS A 250 31.99 -3.65 0.96
CA LYS A 250 31.01 -4.03 -0.07
C LYS A 250 29.83 -4.74 0.60
N LEU A 251 28.67 -4.08 0.64
CA LEU A 251 27.42 -4.73 1.04
C LEU A 251 27.04 -5.81 0.03
N ALA A 252 26.57 -6.96 0.52
CA ALA A 252 26.00 -7.99 -0.34
C ALA A 252 24.77 -7.42 -1.08
N ALA A 253 24.61 -7.81 -2.35
CA ALA A 253 23.38 -7.53 -3.08
C ALA A 253 22.21 -8.19 -2.34
N THR A 254 21.19 -7.39 -2.00
CA THR A 254 19.98 -7.90 -1.37
C THR A 254 18.95 -8.17 -2.46
N PRO A 255 18.61 -9.43 -2.76
CA PRO A 255 17.59 -9.72 -3.75
C PRO A 255 16.23 -9.16 -3.31
N PRO A 256 15.33 -8.82 -4.24
CA PRO A 256 13.94 -8.49 -3.92
C PRO A 256 13.28 -9.60 -3.11
N VAL A 257 12.44 -9.22 -2.15
CA VAL A 257 11.57 -10.16 -1.44
C VAL A 257 10.21 -10.15 -2.13
N THR A 258 9.80 -11.28 -2.67
CA THR A 258 8.51 -11.44 -3.35
C THR A 258 7.56 -12.27 -2.52
N GLY A 259 6.31 -11.82 -2.40
CA GLY A 259 5.22 -12.58 -1.80
C GLY A 259 4.50 -13.49 -2.80
N PRO A 260 3.45 -14.20 -2.35
CA PRO A 260 2.61 -15.01 -3.23
C PRO A 260 1.90 -14.14 -4.27
N VAL A 261 1.69 -14.69 -5.46
CA VAL A 261 0.91 -14.05 -6.52
C VAL A 261 -0.53 -13.86 -6.02
N ILE A 262 -1.07 -12.66 -6.21
CA ILE A 262 -2.45 -12.30 -5.90
C ILE A 262 -3.23 -12.03 -7.18
N SER A 263 -4.54 -12.24 -7.14
CA SER A 263 -5.44 -11.79 -8.22
C SER A 263 -6.00 -10.40 -7.94
N LEU A 264 -6.22 -9.60 -8.99
CA LEU A 264 -6.92 -8.30 -8.88
C LEU A 264 -8.37 -8.47 -8.42
N SER A 265 -8.98 -9.63 -8.69
CA SER A 265 -10.30 -10.01 -8.17
C SER A 265 -10.25 -10.57 -6.73
N GLY A 266 -9.07 -10.59 -6.10
CA GLY A 266 -8.87 -10.95 -4.70
C GLY A 266 -8.39 -12.38 -4.53
N GLY A 267 -7.72 -12.66 -3.42
CA GLY A 267 -7.16 -13.96 -3.09
C GLY A 267 -5.69 -14.14 -3.47
N ARG A 268 -4.98 -14.93 -2.66
CA ARG A 268 -3.65 -15.47 -2.98
C ARG A 268 -3.85 -16.66 -3.92
N VAL A 269 -3.01 -16.75 -4.95
CA VAL A 269 -3.17 -17.73 -6.03
C VAL A 269 -2.00 -18.71 -6.07
N PHE A 270 -0.76 -18.26 -5.83
CA PHE A 270 0.43 -19.12 -5.90
C PHE A 270 1.51 -18.68 -4.91
N ASP A 271 2.21 -19.63 -4.27
CA ASP A 271 3.47 -19.37 -3.58
C ASP A 271 4.64 -19.44 -4.59
N LEU A 272 5.43 -18.37 -4.68
CA LEU A 272 6.62 -18.32 -5.55
C LEU A 272 7.82 -19.04 -4.93
N GLY A 273 7.75 -19.46 -3.66
CA GLY A 273 8.80 -20.18 -2.93
C GLY A 273 8.92 -21.67 -3.24
N GLY A 274 8.17 -22.19 -4.22
CA GLY A 274 8.18 -23.62 -4.59
C GLY A 274 7.30 -24.52 -3.72
N GLY A 275 6.43 -23.94 -2.88
CA GLY A 275 5.37 -24.66 -2.16
C GLY A 275 4.26 -25.18 -3.08
N ALA A 276 3.33 -25.96 -2.51
CA ALA A 276 2.11 -26.34 -3.23
C ALA A 276 1.31 -25.07 -3.57
N LEU A 277 0.71 -25.04 -4.77
CA LEU A 277 -0.13 -23.92 -5.18
C LEU A 277 -1.35 -23.85 -4.26
N GLU A 278 -1.58 -22.70 -3.62
CA GLU A 278 -2.74 -22.45 -2.75
C GLU A 278 -3.57 -21.30 -3.32
N GLY A 279 -4.81 -21.61 -3.67
CA GLY A 279 -5.82 -20.63 -4.05
C GLY A 279 -6.68 -20.20 -2.84
N PRO A 280 -7.57 -19.20 -3.01
CA PRO A 280 -8.43 -18.74 -1.93
C PRO A 280 -9.44 -19.80 -1.45
N TYR A 281 -9.63 -20.89 -2.20
CA TYR A 281 -10.50 -22.01 -1.86
C TYR A 281 -9.75 -23.24 -1.31
N GLY A 282 -8.43 -23.14 -1.12
CA GLY A 282 -7.56 -24.23 -0.71
C GLY A 282 -6.52 -24.61 -1.77
N PRO A 283 -5.85 -25.77 -1.61
CA PRO A 283 -4.80 -26.21 -2.52
C PRO A 283 -5.31 -26.37 -3.97
N ILE A 284 -4.54 -25.86 -4.92
CA ILE A 284 -4.72 -26.09 -6.35
C ILE A 284 -4.00 -27.38 -6.71
N ALA A 285 -4.77 -28.38 -7.15
CA ALA A 285 -4.28 -29.68 -7.56
C ALA A 285 -3.34 -29.54 -8.78
N THR A 286 -2.21 -30.21 -8.73
CA THR A 286 -1.27 -30.32 -9.86
C THR A 286 -1.18 -31.77 -10.29
N LEU A 287 -1.51 -32.05 -11.55
CA LEU A 287 -1.46 -33.39 -12.13
C LEU A 287 -0.12 -33.63 -12.83
N SER A 288 0.34 -34.88 -12.86
CA SER A 288 1.42 -35.27 -13.78
C SER A 288 0.95 -35.11 -15.22
N GLU A 289 1.86 -34.86 -16.17
CA GLU A 289 1.53 -34.66 -17.59
C GLU A 289 0.67 -35.81 -18.15
N SER A 290 1.02 -37.06 -17.83
CA SER A 290 0.25 -38.24 -18.23
C SER A 290 -1.19 -38.25 -17.67
N ARG A 291 -1.36 -37.88 -16.39
CA ARG A 291 -2.68 -37.86 -15.76
C ARG A 291 -3.50 -36.67 -16.22
N HIS A 292 -2.86 -35.53 -16.45
CA HIS A 292 -3.47 -34.34 -17.02
C HIS A 292 -4.06 -34.63 -18.41
N ALA A 293 -3.30 -35.26 -19.31
CA ALA A 293 -3.76 -35.65 -20.63
C ALA A 293 -4.94 -36.65 -20.58
N GLU A 294 -4.90 -37.61 -19.64
CA GLU A 294 -5.99 -38.56 -19.43
C GLU A 294 -7.28 -37.86 -18.98
N VAL A 295 -7.20 -37.02 -17.95
CA VAL A 295 -8.35 -36.26 -17.41
C VAL A 295 -8.94 -35.33 -18.47
N LEU A 296 -8.09 -34.60 -19.21
CA LEU A 296 -8.53 -33.72 -20.29
C LEU A 296 -9.24 -34.49 -21.42
N GLY A 297 -8.79 -35.71 -21.71
CA GLY A 297 -9.42 -36.61 -22.68
C GLY A 297 -10.79 -37.12 -22.24
N GLN A 298 -11.01 -37.28 -20.94
CA GLN A 298 -12.27 -37.81 -20.37
C GLN A 298 -13.40 -36.77 -20.32
N VAL A 299 -13.10 -35.48 -20.38
CA VAL A 299 -14.13 -34.44 -20.30
C VAL A 299 -15.12 -34.59 -21.47
N ALA A 300 -16.39 -34.80 -21.13
CA ALA A 300 -17.48 -34.94 -22.08
C ALA A 300 -18.37 -33.70 -22.10
N THR A 301 -18.63 -33.08 -20.95
CA THR A 301 -19.47 -31.88 -20.82
C THR A 301 -18.90 -30.87 -19.83
N LEU A 302 -19.26 -29.60 -20.03
CA LEU A 302 -19.01 -28.51 -19.09
C LEU A 302 -20.35 -27.93 -18.63
N GLU A 303 -20.56 -27.86 -17.32
CA GLU A 303 -21.64 -27.07 -16.73
C GLU A 303 -21.06 -25.79 -16.14
N VAL A 304 -21.68 -24.66 -16.49
CA VAL A 304 -21.20 -23.32 -16.13
C VAL A 304 -22.28 -22.59 -15.37
N VAL A 305 -21.88 -21.87 -14.31
CA VAL A 305 -22.67 -20.84 -13.65
C VAL A 305 -21.83 -19.57 -13.64
N ALA A 306 -22.40 -18.46 -14.13
CA ALA A 306 -21.74 -17.16 -14.19
C ALA A 306 -22.41 -16.17 -13.24
N GLN A 307 -21.61 -15.31 -12.59
CA GLN A 307 -22.06 -14.36 -11.58
C GLN A 307 -21.46 -12.98 -11.85
N GLY A 308 -22.33 -12.01 -12.19
CA GLY A 308 -21.95 -10.62 -12.47
C GLY A 308 -22.25 -9.63 -11.34
N GLY A 309 -22.55 -10.12 -10.12
CA GLY A 309 -22.91 -9.25 -9.00
C GLY A 309 -21.81 -8.24 -8.60
N ALA A 310 -20.55 -8.52 -8.95
CA ALA A 310 -19.41 -7.64 -8.72
C ALA A 310 -18.81 -7.05 -10.01
N PHE A 311 -19.64 -6.90 -11.04
CA PHE A 311 -19.20 -6.42 -12.35
C PHE A 311 -18.34 -5.13 -12.25
N PRO A 312 -17.16 -5.06 -12.89
CA PRO A 312 -16.75 -5.84 -14.07
C PRO A 312 -16.07 -7.17 -13.79
N ASP A 313 -15.87 -7.57 -12.54
CA ASP A 313 -15.38 -8.90 -12.22
C ASP A 313 -16.53 -9.92 -12.32
N VAL A 314 -16.28 -11.01 -13.04
CA VAL A 314 -17.23 -12.09 -13.23
C VAL A 314 -16.64 -13.39 -12.69
N VAL A 315 -17.36 -14.01 -11.77
CA VAL A 315 -16.98 -15.31 -11.20
C VAL A 315 -17.70 -16.42 -11.97
N LEU A 316 -16.94 -17.42 -12.37
CA LEU A 316 -17.43 -18.63 -13.02
C LEU A 316 -17.24 -19.82 -12.11
N THR A 317 -18.30 -20.57 -11.95
CA THR A 317 -18.31 -21.89 -11.33
C THR A 317 -18.46 -22.90 -12.45
N VAL A 318 -17.46 -23.78 -12.62
CA VAL A 318 -17.43 -24.76 -13.71
C VAL A 318 -17.30 -26.17 -13.14
N ALA A 319 -18.14 -27.08 -13.64
CA ALA A 319 -18.01 -28.51 -13.41
C ALA A 319 -17.65 -29.18 -14.74
N ALA A 320 -16.44 -29.72 -14.84
CA ALA A 320 -16.05 -30.60 -15.93
C ALA A 320 -16.49 -32.02 -15.60
N LYS A 321 -17.27 -32.65 -16.49
CA LYS A 321 -17.82 -33.99 -16.24
C LYS A 321 -17.37 -34.99 -17.29
N ASP A 322 -17.17 -36.21 -16.87
CA ASP A 322 -16.93 -37.34 -17.78
C ASP A 322 -18.23 -37.83 -18.44
N GLY A 323 -18.13 -38.85 -19.29
CA GLY A 323 -19.28 -39.46 -19.96
C GLY A 323 -20.31 -40.13 -19.03
N SER A 324 -19.98 -40.34 -17.75
CA SER A 324 -20.89 -40.86 -16.72
C SER A 324 -21.57 -39.75 -15.91
N GLY A 325 -21.14 -38.49 -16.07
CA GLY A 325 -21.60 -37.34 -15.30
C GLY A 325 -20.82 -37.12 -13.99
N ALA A 326 -19.74 -37.87 -13.75
CA ALA A 326 -18.86 -37.67 -12.59
C ALA A 326 -17.96 -36.45 -12.80
N GLY A 327 -17.69 -35.70 -11.73
CA GLY A 327 -16.83 -34.52 -11.77
C GLY A 327 -15.35 -34.90 -11.94
N LEU A 328 -14.64 -34.15 -12.78
CA LEU A 328 -13.22 -34.27 -13.05
C LEU A 328 -12.46 -33.07 -12.47
N GLU A 329 -11.36 -33.31 -11.76
CA GLU A 329 -10.58 -32.28 -11.06
C GLU A 329 -9.14 -32.18 -11.60
N GLY A 330 -8.45 -31.09 -11.25
CA GLY A 330 -7.01 -30.95 -11.51
C GLY A 330 -6.61 -30.41 -12.89
N LEU A 331 -7.57 -30.01 -13.73
CA LEU A 331 -7.25 -29.23 -14.94
C LEU A 331 -6.71 -27.84 -14.56
N SER A 332 -5.88 -27.28 -15.43
CA SER A 332 -5.23 -25.98 -15.28
C SER A 332 -6.04 -24.85 -15.94
N ALA A 333 -5.65 -23.60 -15.71
CA ALA A 333 -6.26 -22.46 -16.41
C ALA A 333 -6.13 -22.58 -17.94
N ALA A 334 -5.00 -23.06 -18.45
CA ALA A 334 -4.74 -23.15 -19.89
C ALA A 334 -5.65 -24.16 -20.62
N ASP A 335 -6.32 -25.06 -19.89
CA ASP A 335 -7.27 -26.02 -20.45
C ASP A 335 -8.62 -25.40 -20.79
N PHE A 336 -8.89 -24.19 -20.31
CA PHE A 336 -10.15 -23.48 -20.52
C PHE A 336 -9.94 -22.24 -21.39
N ALA A 337 -10.87 -22.01 -22.31
CA ALA A 337 -11.03 -20.77 -23.04
C ALA A 337 -12.35 -20.12 -22.60
N VAL A 338 -12.31 -18.86 -22.19
CA VAL A 338 -13.48 -18.10 -21.75
C VAL A 338 -13.78 -16.99 -22.75
N SER A 339 -15.06 -16.83 -23.08
CA SER A 339 -15.56 -15.68 -23.84
C SER A 339 -16.80 -15.08 -23.19
N ASP A 340 -16.95 -13.77 -23.31
CA ASP A 340 -18.08 -12.98 -22.82
C ASP A 340 -18.69 -12.23 -23.99
N GLU A 341 -19.97 -12.43 -24.27
CA GLU A 341 -20.63 -11.91 -25.49
C GLU A 341 -19.83 -12.27 -26.77
N GLY A 342 -19.26 -13.48 -26.79
CA GLY A 342 -18.44 -13.99 -27.89
C GLY A 342 -17.02 -13.40 -27.98
N LYS A 343 -16.62 -12.51 -27.06
CA LYS A 343 -15.27 -11.92 -27.03
C LYS A 343 -14.36 -12.65 -26.05
N PRO A 344 -13.13 -13.04 -26.44
CA PRO A 344 -12.19 -13.73 -25.54
C PRO A 344 -11.85 -12.93 -24.29
N GLN A 345 -11.72 -13.61 -23.15
CA GLN A 345 -11.40 -13.02 -21.85
C GLN A 345 -10.15 -13.68 -21.25
N ALA A 346 -9.33 -12.87 -20.57
CA ALA A 346 -8.21 -13.39 -19.78
C ALA A 346 -8.74 -13.97 -18.46
N LEU A 347 -8.41 -15.24 -18.21
CA LEU A 347 -8.96 -16.00 -17.09
C LEU A 347 -7.93 -16.15 -15.96
N THR A 348 -8.40 -16.17 -14.72
CA THR A 348 -7.64 -16.57 -13.53
C THR A 348 -8.31 -17.77 -12.86
N LEU A 349 -7.53 -18.82 -12.58
CA LEU A 349 -7.97 -19.99 -11.83
C LEU A 349 -7.83 -19.72 -10.33
N LEU A 350 -8.92 -19.87 -9.58
CA LEU A 350 -8.98 -19.71 -8.13
C LEU A 350 -9.07 -21.05 -7.39
N SER A 351 -9.60 -22.08 -8.03
CA SER A 351 -9.64 -23.46 -7.54
C SER A 351 -9.78 -24.43 -8.71
N ASN A 352 -9.21 -25.63 -8.59
CA ASN A 352 -9.46 -26.76 -9.48
C ASN A 352 -9.73 -28.07 -8.70
N ALA A 353 -10.08 -27.95 -7.42
CA ALA A 353 -10.45 -29.05 -6.54
C ALA A 353 -11.83 -28.78 -5.93
N GLY A 354 -12.64 -29.82 -5.78
CA GLY A 354 -13.98 -29.74 -5.21
C GLY A 354 -13.96 -29.55 -3.69
N VAL A 355 -15.03 -28.98 -3.14
CA VAL A 355 -15.20 -28.87 -1.68
C VAL A 355 -15.65 -30.21 -1.13
N THR A 356 -14.81 -30.89 -0.35
CA THR A 356 -15.12 -32.22 0.20
C THR A 356 -16.31 -32.20 1.16
N ARG A 357 -16.45 -31.18 2.01
CA ARG A 357 -17.59 -30.99 2.90
C ARG A 357 -18.18 -29.59 2.73
N PRO A 358 -19.16 -29.40 1.81
CA PRO A 358 -19.85 -28.13 1.66
C PRO A 358 -20.49 -27.68 2.96
N LYS A 359 -20.51 -26.38 3.20
CA LYS A 359 -21.09 -25.77 4.40
C LYS A 359 -22.46 -25.19 4.07
N VAL A 360 -23.50 -25.61 4.79
CA VAL A 360 -24.86 -25.07 4.68
C VAL A 360 -25.21 -24.40 5.99
N MET A 361 -25.59 -23.12 5.96
CA MET A 361 -26.00 -22.40 7.17
C MET A 361 -27.53 -22.35 7.27
N LEU A 362 -28.06 -22.65 8.45
CA LEU A 362 -29.44 -22.32 8.82
C LEU A 362 -29.42 -21.00 9.59
N ALA A 363 -29.93 -19.94 8.96
CA ALA A 363 -30.18 -18.64 9.58
C ALA A 363 -31.64 -18.60 10.06
N TYR A 364 -31.87 -18.83 11.34
CA TYR A 364 -33.21 -18.94 11.92
C TYR A 364 -33.55 -17.68 12.73
N ASP A 365 -34.69 -17.07 12.41
CA ASP A 365 -35.23 -15.94 13.13
C ASP A 365 -36.01 -16.39 14.37
N CYS A 366 -35.48 -16.04 15.53
CA CYS A 366 -36.02 -16.37 16.84
C CYS A 366 -36.44 -15.10 17.58
N SER A 367 -36.63 -14.01 16.84
CA SER A 367 -37.08 -12.74 17.41
C SER A 367 -38.56 -12.82 17.82
N GLY A 368 -38.98 -11.87 18.64
CA GLY A 368 -40.37 -11.79 19.10
C GLY A 368 -41.37 -11.39 18.00
N SER A 369 -40.93 -10.97 16.81
CA SER A 369 -41.83 -10.58 15.71
C SER A 369 -42.40 -11.80 14.98
N VAL A 370 -41.68 -12.92 14.97
CA VAL A 370 -42.12 -14.18 14.34
C VAL A 370 -43.19 -14.85 15.21
N SER A 371 -44.45 -14.55 14.91
CA SER A 371 -45.61 -15.09 15.63
C SER A 371 -46.25 -16.28 14.89
N TRP A 372 -46.70 -17.29 15.62
CA TRP A 372 -47.38 -18.47 15.06
C TRP A 372 -48.83 -18.50 15.55
N ALA A 373 -49.75 -19.02 14.72
CA ALA A 373 -51.17 -19.09 15.08
C ALA A 373 -51.41 -20.01 16.29
N ALA A 374 -50.73 -21.16 16.33
CA ALA A 374 -50.63 -22.02 17.50
C ALA A 374 -49.20 -22.55 17.70
N PRO A 375 -48.81 -22.90 18.95
CA PRO A 375 -47.52 -23.55 19.22
C PRO A 375 -47.30 -24.85 18.43
N ALA A 376 -48.39 -25.58 18.14
CA ALA A 376 -48.35 -26.80 17.33
C ALA A 376 -47.93 -26.54 15.88
N ASP A 377 -48.28 -25.38 15.31
CA ASP A 377 -47.91 -25.02 13.94
C ASP A 377 -46.41 -24.78 13.84
N LYS A 378 -45.82 -24.09 14.83
CA LYS A 378 -44.37 -23.93 14.94
C LYS A 378 -43.68 -25.29 15.06
N ALA A 379 -44.16 -26.15 15.96
CA ALA A 379 -43.57 -27.46 16.16
C ALA A 379 -43.61 -28.33 14.89
N ALA A 380 -44.73 -28.32 14.16
CA ALA A 380 -44.88 -29.03 12.89
C ALA A 380 -43.93 -28.49 11.81
N PHE A 381 -43.77 -27.16 11.73
CA PHE A 381 -42.80 -26.54 10.82
C PHE A 381 -41.35 -26.90 11.19
N ASP A 382 -40.98 -26.78 12.47
CA ASP A 382 -39.64 -27.11 12.96
C ASP A 382 -39.30 -28.59 12.67
N ASP A 383 -40.26 -29.50 12.85
CA ASP A 383 -40.12 -30.92 12.50
C ASP A 383 -39.92 -31.11 10.98
N ALA A 384 -40.71 -30.45 10.14
CA ALA A 384 -40.58 -30.55 8.69
C ALA A 384 -39.25 -29.99 8.16
N LEU A 385 -38.80 -28.85 8.71
CA LEU A 385 -37.52 -28.23 8.41
C LEU A 385 -36.35 -29.15 8.82
N ALA A 386 -36.37 -29.64 10.05
CA ALA A 386 -35.33 -30.52 10.58
C ALA A 386 -35.22 -31.82 9.77
N GLN A 387 -36.35 -32.43 9.41
CA GLN A 387 -36.39 -33.62 8.56
C GLN A 387 -35.87 -33.34 7.14
N ALA A 388 -36.20 -32.20 6.55
CA ALA A 388 -35.73 -31.84 5.21
C ALA A 388 -34.21 -31.73 5.14
N LEU A 389 -33.60 -31.08 6.14
CA LEU A 389 -32.15 -30.89 6.25
C LEU A 389 -31.43 -32.21 6.57
N GLU A 390 -31.93 -32.99 7.54
CA GLU A 390 -31.33 -34.30 7.86
C GLU A 390 -31.40 -35.25 6.66
N SER A 391 -32.55 -35.31 5.97
CA SER A 391 -32.72 -36.13 4.76
C SER A 391 -31.80 -35.68 3.62
N ALA A 392 -31.55 -34.37 3.49
CA ALA A 392 -30.57 -33.86 2.53
C ALA A 392 -29.16 -34.35 2.87
N GLY A 393 -28.79 -34.41 4.15
CA GLY A 393 -27.49 -34.90 4.61
C GLY A 393 -27.24 -36.39 4.32
N VAL A 394 -28.31 -37.19 4.30
CA VAL A 394 -28.28 -38.60 3.87
C VAL A 394 -28.07 -38.70 2.37
N ALA A 395 -28.73 -37.85 1.58
CA ALA A 395 -28.66 -37.88 0.11
C ALA A 395 -27.38 -37.24 -0.47
N ALA A 396 -26.81 -36.26 0.23
CA ALA A 396 -25.55 -35.62 -0.10
C ALA A 396 -24.85 -35.17 1.19
N THR A 397 -23.60 -35.55 1.37
CA THR A 397 -22.85 -35.19 2.58
C THR A 397 -22.48 -33.69 2.57
N TYR A 398 -22.83 -32.99 3.65
CA TYR A 398 -22.48 -31.60 3.92
C TYR A 398 -22.42 -31.34 5.45
N ASP A 399 -21.87 -30.20 5.85
CA ASP A 399 -21.90 -29.72 7.23
C ASP A 399 -22.92 -28.60 7.41
N LEU A 400 -23.77 -28.73 8.43
CA LEU A 400 -24.77 -27.75 8.85
C LEU A 400 -24.22 -26.87 9.97
N GLY A 401 -24.27 -25.56 9.77
CA GLY A 401 -24.04 -24.55 10.79
C GLY A 401 -25.38 -23.97 11.24
N LEU A 402 -25.63 -23.95 12.55
CA LEU A 402 -26.84 -23.38 13.14
C LEU A 402 -26.53 -21.97 13.64
N ALA A 403 -27.29 -20.97 13.19
CA ALA A 403 -27.06 -19.58 13.50
C ALA A 403 -28.38 -18.84 13.72
N ALA A 404 -28.42 -18.04 14.79
CA ALA A 404 -29.52 -17.13 15.03
C ALA A 404 -29.44 -15.99 14.00
N MET A 405 -30.56 -15.38 13.64
CA MET A 405 -30.55 -14.32 12.61
C MET A 405 -29.56 -13.19 12.96
N GLY A 406 -28.70 -12.85 12.00
CA GLY A 406 -27.60 -11.89 12.15
C GLY A 406 -26.30 -12.43 12.76
N ALA A 407 -26.29 -13.65 13.30
CA ALA A 407 -25.12 -14.26 13.94
C ALA A 407 -24.39 -15.27 13.03
N GLN A 408 -23.12 -15.55 13.35
CA GLN A 408 -22.35 -16.62 12.72
C GLN A 408 -22.57 -17.95 13.45
N PRO A 409 -22.50 -19.11 12.74
CA PRO A 409 -22.50 -20.41 13.40
C PRO A 409 -21.29 -20.57 14.32
N THR A 410 -21.50 -21.11 15.52
CA THR A 410 -20.42 -21.41 16.47
C THR A 410 -19.65 -22.69 16.12
N GLY A 411 -20.19 -23.50 15.21
CA GLY A 411 -19.59 -24.75 14.76
C GLY A 411 -20.32 -25.34 13.55
N TRP A 412 -19.72 -26.38 13.00
CA TRP A 412 -20.18 -27.09 11.81
C TRP A 412 -20.25 -28.59 12.12
N SER A 413 -21.37 -29.24 11.79
CA SER A 413 -21.56 -30.67 12.05
C SER A 413 -22.50 -31.30 11.02
N ALA A 414 -22.53 -32.63 10.93
CA ALA A 414 -23.53 -33.29 10.09
C ALA A 414 -24.95 -32.88 10.54
N PRO A 415 -25.91 -32.68 9.61
CA PRO A 415 -27.26 -32.27 9.97
C PRO A 415 -27.91 -33.32 10.88
N ASN A 416 -28.54 -32.86 11.96
CA ASN A 416 -29.18 -33.70 12.96
C ASN A 416 -30.50 -33.07 13.38
N ALA A 417 -31.61 -33.79 13.21
CA ALA A 417 -32.94 -33.24 13.42
C ALA A 417 -33.17 -32.79 14.88
N THR A 418 -32.64 -33.53 15.86
CA THR A 418 -32.75 -33.18 17.28
C THR A 418 -32.01 -31.87 17.60
N ALA A 419 -30.79 -31.70 17.08
CA ALA A 419 -30.00 -30.50 17.29
C ALA A 419 -30.66 -29.26 16.65
N ILE A 420 -31.21 -29.40 15.43
CA ILE A 420 -31.92 -28.32 14.72
C ILE A 420 -33.13 -27.85 15.53
N LYS A 421 -33.94 -28.78 16.03
CA LYS A 421 -35.13 -28.44 16.83
C LYS A 421 -34.77 -27.83 18.18
N SER A 422 -33.75 -28.38 18.85
CA SER A 422 -33.25 -27.80 20.11
C SER A 422 -32.77 -26.37 19.89
N PHE A 423 -32.07 -26.11 18.79
CA PHE A 423 -31.63 -24.77 18.43
C PHE A 423 -32.82 -23.84 18.16
N ALA A 424 -33.76 -24.22 17.30
CA ALA A 424 -34.95 -23.42 16.96
C ALA A 424 -35.90 -23.15 18.16
N ALA A 425 -35.80 -23.94 19.23
CA ALA A 425 -36.57 -23.76 20.45
C ALA A 425 -35.89 -22.84 21.48
N THR A 426 -34.57 -22.65 21.39
CA THR A 426 -33.77 -21.96 22.43
C THR A 426 -33.01 -20.74 21.93
N CYS A 427 -32.90 -20.56 20.61
CA CYS A 427 -32.23 -19.41 20.02
C CYS A 427 -32.97 -18.11 20.36
N VAL A 428 -32.20 -17.02 20.41
CA VAL A 428 -32.68 -15.66 20.61
C VAL A 428 -31.98 -14.79 19.58
N SER A 429 -32.72 -13.97 18.85
CA SER A 429 -32.17 -13.08 17.83
C SER A 429 -32.94 -11.75 17.72
N ALA A 430 -32.30 -10.79 17.06
CA ALA A 430 -33.00 -9.75 16.33
C ALA A 430 -33.42 -10.30 14.94
N SER A 431 -34.12 -9.52 14.13
CA SER A 431 -34.50 -9.89 12.76
C SER A 431 -33.49 -9.33 11.74
N ASP A 432 -32.18 -9.47 11.99
CA ASP A 432 -31.12 -8.88 11.16
C ASP A 432 -30.85 -9.71 9.89
N VAL A 433 -31.83 -9.76 8.99
CA VAL A 433 -31.86 -10.57 7.76
C VAL A 433 -30.70 -10.25 6.82
N TRP A 434 -30.43 -8.96 6.60
CA TRP A 434 -29.36 -8.55 5.68
C TRP A 434 -27.99 -8.85 6.26
N THR A 435 -27.82 -8.72 7.58
CA THR A 435 -26.58 -9.10 8.27
C THR A 435 -26.37 -10.61 8.20
N ALA A 436 -27.42 -11.43 8.33
CA ALA A 436 -27.30 -12.88 8.20
C ALA A 436 -26.78 -13.30 6.81
N LEU A 437 -27.33 -12.70 5.74
CA LEU A 437 -27.06 -13.11 4.36
C LEU A 437 -25.84 -12.42 3.75
N GLY A 438 -25.73 -11.11 3.95
CA GLY A 438 -24.68 -10.27 3.37
C GLY A 438 -23.43 -10.13 4.24
N ASP A 439 -23.38 -10.78 5.40
CA ASP A 439 -22.20 -10.76 6.29
C ASP A 439 -21.95 -12.13 6.94
N ALA A 440 -22.81 -12.57 7.86
CA ALA A 440 -22.54 -13.74 8.70
C ALA A 440 -22.33 -15.02 7.90
N ALA A 441 -23.17 -15.29 6.90
CA ALA A 441 -23.03 -16.45 6.01
C ALA A 441 -21.73 -16.41 5.20
N LEU A 442 -21.33 -15.22 4.73
CA LEU A 442 -20.13 -15.03 3.92
C LEU A 442 -18.87 -15.22 4.77
N VAL A 443 -18.81 -14.58 5.94
CA VAL A 443 -17.70 -14.73 6.89
C VAL A 443 -17.56 -16.19 7.35
N ALA A 444 -18.67 -16.90 7.51
CA ALA A 444 -18.63 -18.31 7.92
C ALA A 444 -18.21 -19.27 6.79
N GLY A 445 -18.10 -18.77 5.54
CA GLY A 445 -17.77 -19.56 4.36
C GLY A 445 -18.88 -20.52 3.95
N ALA A 446 -20.15 -20.11 4.10
CA ALA A 446 -21.29 -20.91 3.68
C ALA A 446 -21.34 -21.03 2.14
N THR A 447 -21.66 -22.23 1.67
CA THR A 447 -21.91 -22.51 0.24
C THR A 447 -23.40 -22.38 -0.12
N ALA A 448 -24.27 -22.49 0.89
CA ALA A 448 -25.71 -22.22 0.79
C ALA A 448 -26.27 -21.77 2.13
N VAL A 449 -27.37 -21.04 2.11
CA VAL A 449 -28.13 -20.63 3.30
C VAL A 449 -29.58 -21.06 3.17
N VAL A 450 -30.12 -21.59 4.26
CA VAL A 450 -31.56 -21.70 4.49
C VAL A 450 -31.93 -20.61 5.47
N VAL A 451 -32.70 -19.62 5.02
CA VAL A 451 -33.13 -18.49 5.84
C VAL A 451 -34.61 -18.62 6.19
N VAL A 452 -34.92 -18.56 7.48
CA VAL A 452 -36.28 -18.68 8.03
C VAL A 452 -36.57 -17.41 8.82
N SER A 453 -37.51 -16.58 8.35
CA SER A 453 -37.84 -15.29 8.98
C SER A 453 -39.22 -14.80 8.54
N ASP A 454 -39.79 -13.85 9.30
CA ASP A 454 -40.90 -13.01 8.84
C ASP A 454 -40.43 -11.88 7.89
N PHE A 455 -39.12 -11.71 7.72
CA PHE A 455 -38.47 -10.70 6.90
C PHE A 455 -38.75 -9.25 7.34
N ASP A 456 -39.18 -9.04 8.58
CA ASP A 456 -39.26 -7.70 9.19
C ASP A 456 -37.87 -7.26 9.67
N ALA A 457 -37.02 -6.90 8.70
CA ALA A 457 -35.60 -6.68 8.93
C ALA A 457 -35.34 -5.57 9.96
N SER A 458 -34.63 -5.90 11.05
CA SER A 458 -34.18 -4.95 12.08
C SER A 458 -32.78 -4.38 11.83
N ASP A 459 -32.18 -4.73 10.69
CA ASP A 459 -30.86 -4.24 10.29
C ASP A 459 -30.81 -2.70 10.31
N VAL A 460 -29.66 -2.18 10.73
CA VAL A 460 -29.36 -0.74 10.68
C VAL A 460 -29.52 -0.25 9.23
N PRO A 461 -30.45 0.68 8.92
CA PRO A 461 -30.79 1.05 7.54
C PRO A 461 -29.60 1.46 6.67
N GLU A 462 -28.62 2.15 7.26
CA GLU A 462 -27.42 2.62 6.56
C GLU A 462 -26.51 1.47 6.10
N ARG A 463 -26.61 0.28 6.71
CA ARG A 463 -25.82 -0.92 6.35
C ARG A 463 -26.46 -1.75 5.25
N ILE A 464 -27.79 -1.69 5.10
CA ILE A 464 -28.56 -2.56 4.20
C ILE A 464 -28.04 -2.51 2.76
N PRO A 465 -27.78 -1.34 2.13
CA PRO A 465 -27.31 -1.31 0.74
C PRO A 465 -25.98 -2.05 0.53
N ALA A 466 -25.04 -1.93 1.48
CA ALA A 466 -23.76 -2.62 1.41
C ALA A 466 -23.94 -4.14 1.57
N LEU A 467 -24.80 -4.58 2.50
CA LEU A 467 -25.11 -6.00 2.70
C LEU A 467 -25.82 -6.62 1.49
N GLN A 468 -26.73 -5.88 0.85
CA GLN A 468 -27.39 -6.28 -0.39
C GLN A 468 -26.40 -6.44 -1.55
N ALA A 469 -25.48 -5.48 -1.72
CA ALA A 469 -24.44 -5.54 -2.73
C ALA A 469 -23.50 -6.74 -2.51
N ARG A 470 -23.12 -7.04 -1.26
CA ARG A 470 -22.33 -8.23 -0.91
C ARG A 470 -23.06 -9.53 -1.24
N LEU A 471 -24.34 -9.63 -0.89
CA LEU A 471 -25.16 -10.79 -1.23
C LEU A 471 -25.21 -11.01 -2.75
N ALA A 472 -25.44 -9.94 -3.53
CA ALA A 472 -25.48 -10.02 -4.99
C ALA A 472 -24.15 -10.50 -5.60
N ALA A 473 -23.02 -10.07 -5.05
CA ALA A 473 -21.69 -10.52 -5.50
C ALA A 473 -21.31 -11.93 -5.02
N SER A 474 -21.91 -12.40 -3.92
CA SER A 474 -21.48 -13.62 -3.23
C SER A 474 -21.78 -14.92 -3.95
N GLY A 475 -22.75 -14.92 -4.88
CA GLY A 475 -23.17 -16.14 -5.54
C GLY A 475 -23.79 -17.21 -4.64
N LEU A 476 -24.16 -16.85 -3.42
CA LEU A 476 -24.66 -17.74 -2.39
C LEU A 476 -26.03 -18.31 -2.80
N ALA A 477 -26.18 -19.64 -2.74
CA ALA A 477 -27.48 -20.26 -2.95
C ALA A 477 -28.35 -20.05 -1.71
N VAL A 478 -29.48 -19.35 -1.86
CA VAL A 478 -30.38 -19.03 -0.73
C VAL A 478 -31.75 -19.71 -0.90
N ALA A 479 -32.15 -20.50 0.10
CA ALA A 479 -33.53 -20.96 0.28
C ALA A 479 -34.25 -20.01 1.24
N VAL A 480 -35.31 -19.38 0.75
CA VAL A 480 -36.02 -18.29 1.43
C VAL A 480 -37.36 -18.80 1.94
N ILE A 481 -37.53 -18.89 3.26
CA ILE A 481 -38.73 -19.44 3.90
C ILE A 481 -39.39 -18.35 4.75
N GLY A 482 -40.57 -17.90 4.32
CA GLY A 482 -41.41 -16.99 5.10
C GLY A 482 -42.03 -17.72 6.28
N ALA A 483 -41.75 -17.28 7.51
CA ALA A 483 -42.22 -17.87 8.74
C ALA A 483 -43.09 -16.89 9.54
N GLY A 484 -44.06 -17.43 10.27
CA GLY A 484 -44.99 -16.68 11.11
C GLY A 484 -46.25 -16.19 10.40
N THR A 485 -47.10 -15.44 11.13
CA THR A 485 -48.42 -15.00 10.65
C THR A 485 -48.36 -13.78 9.72
N THR A 486 -47.30 -13.00 9.80
CA THR A 486 -47.09 -11.80 8.97
C THR A 486 -45.71 -11.88 8.36
N VAL A 487 -45.60 -11.87 7.04
CA VAL A 487 -44.32 -11.86 6.31
C VAL A 487 -44.19 -10.55 5.53
N LYS A 488 -43.04 -9.86 5.63
CA LYS A 488 -42.73 -8.68 4.82
C LYS A 488 -42.30 -9.10 3.42
N GLU A 489 -43.29 -9.20 2.55
CA GLU A 489 -43.12 -9.66 1.16
C GLU A 489 -42.10 -8.84 0.34
N ALA A 490 -41.96 -7.55 0.60
CA ALA A 490 -41.00 -6.70 -0.12
C ALA A 490 -39.54 -7.13 0.16
N THR A 491 -39.16 -7.26 1.44
CA THR A 491 -37.82 -7.70 1.85
C THR A 491 -37.54 -9.13 1.35
N LEU A 492 -38.52 -10.02 1.46
CA LEU A 492 -38.42 -11.39 0.95
C LEU A 492 -38.14 -11.40 -0.56
N ALA A 493 -38.92 -10.63 -1.33
CA ALA A 493 -38.75 -10.53 -2.78
C ALA A 493 -37.37 -9.97 -3.17
N ASP A 494 -36.86 -8.99 -2.42
CA ASP A 494 -35.51 -8.46 -2.62
C ASP A 494 -34.42 -9.49 -2.34
N VAL A 495 -34.55 -10.29 -1.27
CA VAL A 495 -33.61 -11.39 -1.00
C VAL A 495 -33.60 -12.40 -2.14
N VAL A 496 -34.78 -12.84 -2.60
CA VAL A 496 -34.91 -13.78 -3.73
C VAL A 496 -34.26 -13.20 -4.99
N ARG A 497 -34.56 -11.94 -5.31
CA ARG A 497 -34.03 -11.25 -6.49
C ARG A 497 -32.51 -11.10 -6.44
N LEU A 498 -31.96 -10.61 -5.33
CA LEU A 498 -30.51 -10.33 -5.20
C LEU A 498 -29.66 -11.60 -5.13
N SER A 499 -30.15 -12.66 -4.48
CA SER A 499 -29.42 -13.93 -4.38
C SER A 499 -29.63 -14.86 -5.58
N GLY A 500 -30.64 -14.61 -6.42
CA GLY A 500 -31.15 -15.61 -7.37
C GLY A 500 -31.72 -16.87 -6.66
N GLY A 501 -32.07 -16.73 -5.38
CA GLY A 501 -32.52 -17.81 -4.51
C GLY A 501 -33.92 -18.31 -4.84
N LYS A 502 -34.38 -19.30 -4.07
CA LYS A 502 -35.70 -19.90 -4.26
C LYS A 502 -36.56 -19.71 -3.01
N ARG A 503 -37.78 -19.22 -3.20
CA ARG A 503 -38.81 -19.16 -2.16
C ARG A 503 -39.41 -20.55 -1.94
N PHE A 504 -39.64 -20.90 -0.68
CA PHE A 504 -40.39 -22.09 -0.28
C PHE A 504 -41.52 -21.68 0.65
N ASP A 505 -42.74 -22.14 0.36
CA ASP A 505 -43.88 -21.96 1.25
C ASP A 505 -43.95 -23.18 2.20
N PRO A 506 -43.86 -22.97 3.53
CA PRO A 506 -43.95 -24.07 4.49
C PRO A 506 -45.31 -24.78 4.50
N LYS A 507 -46.34 -24.21 3.89
CA LYS A 507 -47.68 -24.81 3.79
C LYS A 507 -47.85 -25.71 2.57
N ASP A 508 -46.89 -25.71 1.64
CA ASP A 508 -46.94 -26.57 0.46
C ASP A 508 -46.77 -28.05 0.87
N ALA A 509 -47.64 -28.92 0.35
CA ALA A 509 -47.56 -30.37 0.63
C ALA A 509 -46.23 -31.01 0.19
N GLY A 510 -45.49 -30.35 -0.72
CA GLY A 510 -44.17 -30.77 -1.20
C GLY A 510 -42.99 -30.07 -0.53
N PHE A 511 -43.19 -29.26 0.51
CA PHE A 511 -42.17 -28.40 1.13
C PHE A 511 -40.89 -29.17 1.47
N THR A 512 -41.00 -30.24 2.27
CA THR A 512 -39.85 -31.05 2.71
C THR A 512 -39.05 -31.58 1.53
N ALA A 513 -39.71 -32.19 0.55
CA ALA A 513 -39.04 -32.74 -0.64
C ALA A 513 -38.38 -31.65 -1.48
N ALA A 514 -39.03 -30.50 -1.65
CA ALA A 514 -38.50 -29.38 -2.41
C ALA A 514 -37.25 -28.77 -1.73
N LEU A 515 -37.28 -28.58 -0.42
CA LEU A 515 -36.16 -28.06 0.35
C LEU A 515 -35.00 -29.06 0.39
N THR A 516 -35.27 -30.35 0.61
CA THR A 516 -34.27 -31.42 0.50
C THR A 516 -33.59 -31.40 -0.86
N GLY A 517 -34.36 -31.34 -1.95
CA GLY A 517 -33.82 -31.25 -3.31
C GLY A 517 -32.92 -30.03 -3.51
N PHE A 518 -33.31 -28.86 -3.00
CA PHE A 518 -32.48 -27.66 -3.08
C PHE A 518 -31.14 -27.81 -2.37
N VAL A 519 -31.14 -28.30 -1.13
CA VAL A 519 -29.91 -28.46 -0.34
C VAL A 519 -28.99 -29.53 -0.95
N VAL A 520 -29.57 -30.64 -1.43
CA VAL A 520 -28.82 -31.69 -2.15
C VAL A 520 -28.15 -31.14 -3.40
N GLU A 521 -28.88 -30.37 -4.22
CA GLU A 521 -28.31 -29.76 -5.43
C GLU A 521 -27.24 -28.73 -5.11
N ALA A 522 -27.42 -27.91 -4.07
CA ALA A 522 -26.40 -26.97 -3.61
C ALA A 522 -25.12 -27.69 -3.15
N ALA A 523 -25.25 -28.74 -2.34
CA ALA A 523 -24.12 -29.53 -1.85
C ALA A 523 -23.40 -30.28 -2.99
N LYS A 524 -24.16 -30.91 -3.90
CA LYS A 524 -23.60 -31.57 -5.09
C LYS A 524 -22.89 -30.58 -6.00
N ARG A 525 -23.48 -29.40 -6.24
CA ARG A 525 -22.85 -28.34 -7.04
C ARG A 525 -21.54 -27.89 -6.41
N ALA A 526 -21.51 -27.61 -5.10
CA ALA A 526 -20.29 -27.21 -4.40
C ALA A 526 -19.18 -28.28 -4.49
N ARG A 527 -19.54 -29.56 -4.52
CA ARG A 527 -18.60 -30.69 -4.73
C ARG A 527 -18.13 -30.83 -6.18
N ALA A 528 -19.07 -30.85 -7.13
CA ALA A 528 -18.79 -31.09 -8.54
C ALA A 528 -18.12 -29.90 -9.23
N SER A 529 -18.32 -28.70 -8.69
CA SER A 529 -17.71 -27.48 -9.20
C SER A 529 -16.29 -27.32 -8.69
N ALA A 530 -15.41 -28.24 -9.10
CA ALA A 530 -14.00 -28.17 -8.75
C ALA A 530 -13.35 -26.86 -9.22
N TYR A 531 -13.86 -26.29 -10.32
CA TYR A 531 -13.29 -25.11 -10.93
C TYR A 531 -14.00 -23.84 -10.50
N ARG A 532 -13.24 -22.93 -9.91
CA ARG A 532 -13.59 -21.53 -9.67
C ARG A 532 -12.69 -20.69 -10.55
N LEU A 533 -13.26 -20.00 -11.52
CA LEU A 533 -12.54 -19.11 -12.43
C LEU A 533 -13.04 -17.69 -12.23
N THR A 534 -12.21 -16.71 -12.51
CA THR A 534 -12.61 -15.30 -12.59
C THR A 534 -12.03 -14.67 -13.84
N TYR A 535 -12.74 -13.70 -14.40
CA TYR A 535 -12.23 -12.80 -15.41
C TYR A 535 -12.80 -11.40 -15.18
N ARG A 536 -12.10 -10.39 -15.70
CA ARG A 536 -12.54 -8.99 -15.64
C ARG A 536 -12.92 -8.53 -17.04
N VAL A 537 -14.12 -8.00 -17.21
CA VAL A 537 -14.59 -7.48 -18.51
C VAL A 537 -13.83 -6.20 -18.85
N PRO A 538 -13.12 -6.14 -20.01
CA PRO A 538 -12.40 -4.96 -20.47
C PRO A 538 -13.29 -3.73 -20.60
N ARG A 539 -12.74 -2.54 -20.34
CA ARG A 539 -13.49 -1.27 -20.27
C ARG A 539 -14.39 -1.04 -21.48
N GLU A 540 -13.89 -1.30 -22.68
CA GLU A 540 -14.58 -1.11 -23.95
C GLU A 540 -15.72 -2.12 -24.20
N GLN A 541 -15.83 -3.15 -23.38
CA GLN A 541 -16.85 -4.20 -23.48
C GLN A 541 -17.90 -4.09 -22.36
N ARG A 542 -17.75 -3.12 -21.43
CA ARG A 542 -18.61 -2.99 -20.26
C ARG A 542 -19.99 -2.46 -20.63
N THR A 543 -21.02 -3.04 -20.01
CA THR A 543 -22.39 -2.51 -20.03
C THR A 543 -22.73 -1.86 -18.68
N ALA A 544 -23.68 -0.92 -18.70
CA ALA A 544 -24.13 -0.24 -17.48
C ALA A 544 -24.99 -1.15 -16.59
N SER A 545 -25.83 -1.99 -17.19
CA SER A 545 -26.61 -3.04 -16.55
C SER A 545 -27.18 -3.98 -17.62
N GLY A 546 -27.81 -5.08 -17.20
CA GLY A 546 -28.55 -6.00 -18.08
C GLY A 546 -27.94 -7.39 -18.19
N MET A 547 -28.57 -8.25 -18.98
CA MET A 547 -28.15 -9.64 -19.17
C MET A 547 -26.95 -9.74 -20.11
N ARG A 548 -26.03 -10.63 -19.76
CA ARG A 548 -24.87 -11.04 -20.58
C ARG A 548 -24.72 -12.55 -20.54
N THR A 549 -23.94 -13.11 -21.45
CA THR A 549 -23.64 -14.54 -21.52
C THR A 549 -22.14 -14.79 -21.48
N ALA A 550 -21.72 -15.61 -20.51
CA ALA A 550 -20.38 -16.15 -20.44
C ALA A 550 -20.36 -17.57 -21.01
N THR A 551 -19.34 -17.89 -21.79
CA THR A 551 -19.11 -19.22 -22.37
C THR A 551 -17.73 -19.71 -21.95
N VAL A 552 -17.67 -20.96 -21.50
CA VAL A 552 -16.43 -21.69 -21.19
C VAL A 552 -16.33 -22.87 -22.14
N ALA A 553 -15.20 -23.01 -22.80
CA ALA A 553 -14.89 -24.14 -23.67
C ALA A 553 -13.56 -24.78 -23.26
N LEU A 554 -13.37 -26.07 -23.59
CA LEU A 554 -12.04 -26.67 -23.50
C LEU A 554 -11.15 -26.12 -24.61
N ALA A 555 -9.99 -25.57 -24.26
CA ALA A 555 -9.09 -24.92 -25.21
C ALA A 555 -8.67 -25.86 -26.35
N ALA A 556 -8.33 -27.11 -26.03
CA ALA A 556 -7.95 -28.13 -27.02
C ALA A 556 -9.15 -28.76 -27.77
N ARG A 557 -10.38 -28.59 -27.26
CA ARG A 557 -11.61 -29.25 -27.74
C ARG A 557 -12.80 -28.31 -27.67
N ALA A 558 -12.76 -27.21 -28.44
CA ALA A 558 -13.74 -26.12 -28.34
C ALA A 558 -15.22 -26.53 -28.50
N ALA A 559 -15.50 -27.69 -29.14
CA ALA A 559 -16.84 -28.27 -29.22
C ALA A 559 -17.42 -28.73 -27.87
N VAL A 560 -16.56 -28.97 -26.87
CA VAL A 560 -16.96 -29.21 -25.48
C VAL A 560 -17.01 -27.86 -24.79
N SER A 561 -18.22 -27.30 -24.69
CA SER A 561 -18.46 -25.97 -24.13
C SER A 561 -19.73 -25.92 -23.29
N GLY A 562 -19.79 -24.99 -22.34
CA GLY A 562 -20.98 -24.63 -21.60
C GLY A 562 -21.14 -23.11 -21.55
N SER A 563 -22.38 -22.64 -21.50
CA SER A 563 -22.70 -21.21 -21.42
C SER A 563 -23.69 -20.94 -20.30
N ALA A 564 -23.54 -19.78 -19.66
CA ALA A 564 -24.45 -19.33 -18.61
C ALA A 564 -24.76 -17.84 -18.79
N PRO A 565 -26.05 -17.45 -18.74
CA PRO A 565 -26.41 -16.05 -18.65
C PRO A 565 -26.13 -15.53 -17.23
N TYR A 566 -25.82 -14.25 -17.12
CA TYR A 566 -25.70 -13.55 -15.84
C TYR A 566 -26.20 -12.10 -15.96
N GLU A 567 -26.72 -11.57 -14.86
CA GLU A 567 -27.18 -10.18 -14.80
C GLU A 567 -26.03 -9.27 -14.32
N VAL A 568 -25.90 -8.11 -14.97
CA VAL A 568 -25.09 -6.99 -14.50
C VAL A 568 -26.01 -6.03 -13.73
N PRO A 569 -25.87 -5.91 -12.41
CA PRO A 569 -26.64 -4.94 -11.64
C PRO A 569 -26.30 -3.50 -12.01
N VAL A 570 -27.22 -2.59 -11.70
CA VAL A 570 -26.93 -1.15 -11.70
C VAL A 570 -25.76 -0.86 -10.75
N ALA A 571 -24.95 0.16 -11.05
CA ALA A 571 -23.68 0.41 -10.35
C ALA A 571 -23.81 0.49 -8.81
N SER A 572 -24.88 1.08 -8.30
CA SER A 572 -25.14 1.21 -6.85
C SER A 572 -25.45 -0.11 -6.14
N ALA A 573 -25.82 -1.16 -6.88
CA ALA A 573 -26.18 -2.47 -6.34
C ALA A 573 -25.08 -3.53 -6.54
N ARG A 574 -23.92 -3.14 -7.11
CA ARG A 574 -22.81 -4.06 -7.35
C ARG A 574 -22.00 -4.24 -6.08
N GLY A 575 -21.71 -5.49 -5.73
CA GLY A 575 -20.65 -5.80 -4.78
C GLY A 575 -19.28 -5.54 -5.39
N GLN A 576 -18.23 -5.87 -4.64
CA GLN A 576 -16.86 -5.64 -5.05
C GLN A 576 -16.02 -6.88 -4.72
N LEU A 577 -15.20 -7.30 -5.67
CA LEU A 577 -14.17 -8.32 -5.49
C LEU A 577 -12.81 -7.64 -5.55
N GLY A 578 -11.79 -8.25 -4.94
CA GLY A 578 -10.44 -7.72 -5.04
C GLY A 578 -9.73 -7.48 -3.72
N VAL A 579 -8.66 -6.71 -3.84
CA VAL A 579 -8.00 -6.07 -2.70
C VAL A 579 -8.71 -4.73 -2.49
N GLY A 580 -9.36 -4.58 -1.33
CA GLY A 580 -10.08 -3.36 -0.95
C GLY A 580 -9.28 -2.45 -0.03
N GLY A 581 -8.04 -2.81 0.32
CA GLY A 581 -7.14 -1.94 1.06
C GLY A 581 -5.71 -2.47 1.10
N LEU A 582 -4.75 -1.56 1.13
CA LEU A 582 -3.33 -1.87 1.29
C LEU A 582 -2.73 -1.04 2.43
N TYR A 583 -1.94 -1.72 3.25
CA TYR A 583 -1.36 -1.15 4.46
C TYR A 583 0.10 -1.57 4.58
N LEU A 584 0.90 -0.69 5.16
CA LEU A 584 2.32 -0.90 5.37
C LEU A 584 2.60 -0.90 6.88
N GLU A 585 2.97 -2.06 7.43
CA GLU A 585 3.48 -2.13 8.80
C GLU A 585 4.99 -1.92 8.78
N LEU A 586 5.44 -0.88 9.46
CA LEU A 586 6.83 -0.47 9.59
C LEU A 586 7.27 -0.70 11.03
N THR A 587 8.29 -1.52 11.24
CA THR A 587 8.92 -1.70 12.56
C THR A 587 10.36 -1.24 12.51
N VAL A 588 10.70 -0.21 13.28
CA VAL A 588 12.06 0.31 13.43
C VAL A 588 12.42 0.23 14.92
N ASN A 589 13.50 -0.49 15.23
CA ASN A 589 13.98 -0.68 16.61
C ASN A 589 12.88 -1.07 17.63
N GLY A 590 12.01 -2.01 17.25
CA GLY A 590 10.92 -2.50 18.09
C GLY A 590 9.66 -1.61 18.15
N ARG A 591 9.68 -0.41 17.57
CA ARG A 591 8.48 0.42 17.42
C ARG A 591 7.78 0.10 16.11
N ALA A 592 6.57 -0.45 16.20
CA ALA A 592 5.74 -0.79 15.05
C ALA A 592 4.65 0.26 14.81
N VAL A 593 4.38 0.56 13.55
CA VAL A 593 3.25 1.40 13.11
C VAL A 593 2.66 0.84 11.82
N THR A 594 1.34 0.86 11.68
CA THR A 594 0.63 0.48 10.45
C THR A 594 0.14 1.73 9.75
N ARG A 595 0.61 1.94 8.51
CA ARG A 595 0.23 3.08 7.66
C ARG A 595 -0.74 2.61 6.58
N ARG A 596 -1.84 3.33 6.42
CA ARG A 596 -2.79 3.12 5.33
C ARG A 596 -2.20 3.68 4.03
N LEU A 597 -2.08 2.85 3.01
CA LEU A 597 -1.78 3.31 1.65
C LEU A 597 -3.07 3.55 0.85
N SER A 598 -4.05 2.64 1.00
CA SER A 598 -5.41 2.73 0.45
C SER A 598 -6.41 1.93 1.29
N GLY A 599 -7.70 2.13 1.03
CA GLY A 599 -8.78 1.32 1.61
C GLY A 599 -9.42 1.94 2.85
N PRO A 600 -10.22 1.21 3.63
CA PRO A 600 -10.85 1.79 4.82
C PRO A 600 -9.85 2.05 5.96
N VAL A 601 -10.13 3.04 6.80
CA VAL A 601 -9.38 3.29 8.03
C VAL A 601 -9.95 2.41 9.16
N ALA A 602 -9.07 1.80 9.97
CA ALA A 602 -9.50 1.05 11.15
C ALA A 602 -10.29 1.92 12.12
N ASN A 603 -11.22 1.32 12.85
CA ASN A 603 -11.87 1.95 13.99
C ASN A 603 -10.92 2.01 15.20
N ARG A 604 -11.36 2.65 16.29
CA ARG A 604 -10.56 2.79 17.53
C ARG A 604 -10.14 1.48 18.20
N PHE A 605 -10.74 0.36 17.82
CA PHE A 605 -10.44 -0.98 18.32
C PHE A 605 -9.50 -1.77 17.37
N GLY A 606 -9.02 -1.13 16.30
CA GLY A 606 -8.17 -1.77 15.29
C GLY A 606 -8.94 -2.67 14.30
N THR A 607 -10.26 -2.61 14.28
CA THR A 607 -11.09 -3.37 13.33
C THR A 607 -11.33 -2.55 12.07
N TYR A 608 -11.16 -3.16 10.90
CA TYR A 608 -11.42 -2.51 9.62
C TYR A 608 -12.88 -2.71 9.21
N PRO A 609 -13.60 -1.66 8.80
CA PRO A 609 -14.91 -1.84 8.19
C PRO A 609 -14.74 -2.52 6.82
N VAL A 610 -15.84 -3.04 6.28
CA VAL A 610 -15.86 -3.61 4.93
C VAL A 610 -15.53 -2.51 3.91
N PRO A 611 -14.59 -2.73 2.97
CA PRO A 611 -14.25 -1.76 1.93
C PRO A 611 -15.46 -1.40 1.05
N GLY A 612 -15.63 -0.12 0.74
CA GLY A 612 -16.62 0.37 -0.22
C GLY A 612 -16.05 0.49 -1.64
N ALA A 613 -16.88 0.83 -2.63
CA ALA A 613 -16.45 0.90 -4.04
C ALA A 613 -15.25 1.84 -4.29
N ALA A 614 -15.20 2.99 -3.60
CA ALA A 614 -14.09 3.93 -3.72
C ALA A 614 -12.75 3.34 -3.19
N ASP A 615 -12.81 2.48 -2.17
CA ASP A 615 -11.65 1.83 -1.60
C ASP A 615 -11.00 0.87 -2.62
N PHE A 616 -11.82 0.07 -3.32
CA PHE A 616 -11.31 -0.83 -4.37
C PHE A 616 -10.68 -0.06 -5.54
N VAL A 617 -11.27 1.05 -5.97
CA VAL A 617 -10.70 1.89 -7.04
C VAL A 617 -9.35 2.46 -6.61
N GLU A 618 -9.28 3.03 -5.41
CA GLU A 618 -8.05 3.57 -4.85
C GLU A 618 -6.95 2.50 -4.72
N THR A 619 -7.32 1.30 -4.26
CA THR A 619 -6.40 0.17 -4.15
C THR A 619 -5.94 -0.35 -5.51
N GLN A 620 -6.81 -0.40 -6.53
CA GLN A 620 -6.42 -0.78 -7.88
C GLN A 620 -5.43 0.22 -8.50
N ASP A 621 -5.68 1.51 -8.33
CA ASP A 621 -4.76 2.58 -8.76
C ASP A 621 -3.40 2.43 -8.06
N LEU A 622 -3.39 2.02 -6.79
CA LEU A 622 -2.18 1.77 -6.01
C LEU A 622 -1.42 0.51 -6.47
N ILE A 623 -2.11 -0.58 -6.77
CA ILE A 623 -1.50 -1.82 -7.29
C ILE A 623 -0.84 -1.57 -8.66
N ALA A 624 -1.38 -0.64 -9.45
CA ALA A 624 -0.77 -0.19 -10.70
C ALA A 624 0.34 0.86 -10.50
N GLY A 625 0.51 1.38 -9.28
CA GLY A 625 1.48 2.40 -8.92
C GLY A 625 2.75 1.85 -8.27
N VAL A 626 3.52 2.76 -7.67
CA VAL A 626 4.74 2.47 -6.90
C VAL A 626 4.67 3.21 -5.57
N THR A 627 5.02 2.51 -4.48
CA THR A 627 5.26 3.13 -3.19
C THR A 627 6.75 3.05 -2.87
N THR A 628 7.36 4.20 -2.58
CA THR A 628 8.74 4.34 -2.18
C THR A 628 8.81 4.70 -0.69
N VAL A 629 9.53 3.91 0.09
CA VAL A 629 9.84 4.19 1.50
C VAL A 629 11.30 4.58 1.61
N ALA A 630 11.56 5.81 2.03
CA ALA A 630 12.91 6.28 2.33
C ALA A 630 13.22 6.09 3.81
N PHE A 631 14.39 5.54 4.07
CA PHE A 631 14.98 5.41 5.38
C PHE A 631 16.30 6.20 5.41
N GLU A 632 16.36 7.28 6.18
CA GLU A 632 17.53 8.17 6.21
C GLU A 632 18.07 8.36 7.64
N PRO A 633 19.40 8.53 7.81
CA PRO A 633 20.03 8.78 9.11
C PRO A 633 19.82 10.25 9.53
N GLY A 634 18.60 10.62 9.86
CA GLY A 634 18.23 12.03 10.02
C GLY A 634 18.12 12.73 8.69
N SER A 635 19.13 13.53 8.36
CA SER A 635 19.20 14.23 7.09
C SER A 635 20.50 13.89 6.39
N PRO A 636 20.47 13.38 5.16
CA PRO A 636 21.69 13.16 4.39
C PRO A 636 22.40 14.49 4.16
N THR A 637 23.72 14.44 4.00
CA THR A 637 24.47 15.60 3.52
C THR A 637 23.93 16.04 2.15
N THR A 638 24.03 17.33 1.84
CA THR A 638 23.64 17.85 0.51
C THR A 638 24.35 17.11 -0.63
N GLY A 639 25.59 16.68 -0.43
CA GLY A 639 26.33 15.87 -1.42
C GLY A 639 25.71 14.49 -1.64
N ALA A 640 25.31 13.81 -0.56
CA ALA A 640 24.62 12.52 -0.66
C ALA A 640 23.23 12.67 -1.30
N ASN A 641 22.47 13.72 -0.94
CA ASN A 641 21.16 13.99 -1.53
C ASN A 641 21.27 14.27 -3.04
N LEU A 642 22.28 15.05 -3.44
CA LEU A 642 22.55 15.37 -4.84
C LEU A 642 23.01 14.14 -5.65
N ASP A 643 23.89 13.30 -5.09
CA ASP A 643 24.31 12.07 -5.76
C ASP A 643 23.11 11.17 -6.06
N ASP A 644 22.16 11.05 -5.12
CA ASP A 644 20.95 10.24 -5.34
C ASP A 644 20.04 10.82 -6.44
N LEU A 645 19.87 12.13 -6.49
CA LEU A 645 19.13 12.81 -7.56
C LEU A 645 19.78 12.57 -8.93
N ILE A 646 21.09 12.79 -9.03
CA ILE A 646 21.84 12.57 -10.27
C ILE A 646 21.80 11.08 -10.65
N ALA A 647 21.94 10.17 -9.69
CA ALA A 647 21.85 8.74 -9.91
C ALA A 647 20.48 8.31 -10.45
N SER A 648 19.41 8.92 -9.96
CA SER A 648 18.05 8.71 -10.46
C SER A 648 17.93 9.11 -11.92
N VAL A 649 18.40 10.32 -12.27
CA VAL A 649 18.39 10.80 -13.67
C VAL A 649 19.25 9.92 -14.58
N LEU A 650 20.47 9.58 -14.16
CA LEU A 650 21.38 8.73 -14.95
C LEU A 650 20.85 7.29 -15.11
N SER A 651 20.00 6.82 -14.19
CA SER A 651 19.39 5.50 -14.31
C SER A 651 18.44 5.36 -15.50
N LEU A 652 18.05 6.47 -16.14
CA LEU A 652 17.24 6.48 -17.37
C LEU A 652 18.05 6.15 -18.63
N GLU A 653 19.39 6.23 -18.58
CA GLU A 653 20.25 6.01 -19.75
C GLU A 653 20.00 4.64 -20.45
N PRO A 654 19.84 3.51 -19.74
CA PRO A 654 19.50 2.23 -20.37
C PRO A 654 18.20 2.26 -21.16
N LEU A 655 17.16 2.97 -20.72
CA LEU A 655 15.91 3.13 -21.49
C LEU A 655 16.16 3.84 -22.82
N GLY A 656 17.02 4.86 -22.82
CA GLY A 656 17.43 5.53 -24.06
C GLY A 656 18.11 4.58 -25.06
N LYS A 657 18.80 3.54 -24.55
CA LYS A 657 19.45 2.51 -25.37
C LYS A 657 18.50 1.45 -25.92
N THR A 658 17.27 1.34 -25.38
CA THR A 658 16.26 0.41 -25.91
C THR A 658 15.40 1.03 -27.02
N VAL A 659 15.75 2.23 -27.47
CA VAL A 659 15.14 2.89 -28.63
C VAL A 659 15.21 1.98 -29.87
N GLY A 660 14.05 1.59 -30.39
CA GLY A 660 13.91 0.71 -31.56
C GLY A 660 13.98 -0.79 -31.24
N GLN A 661 14.11 -1.17 -29.97
CA GLN A 661 14.10 -2.55 -29.50
C GLN A 661 12.67 -3.01 -29.14
N PRO A 662 12.41 -4.33 -29.02
CA PRO A 662 11.14 -4.86 -28.53
C PRO A 662 10.79 -4.35 -27.11
N LEU A 663 9.49 -4.31 -26.78
CA LEU A 663 9.00 -3.89 -25.46
C LEU A 663 9.69 -4.62 -24.29
N THR A 664 10.01 -5.90 -24.46
CA THR A 664 10.73 -6.71 -23.46
C THR A 664 12.09 -6.13 -23.12
N ALA A 665 12.84 -5.59 -24.10
CA ALA A 665 14.11 -4.92 -23.83
C ALA A 665 13.91 -3.64 -23.01
N THR A 666 12.88 -2.86 -23.33
CA THR A 666 12.50 -1.66 -22.56
C THR A 666 12.08 -2.01 -21.13
N LEU A 667 11.32 -3.09 -20.92
CA LEU A 667 10.94 -3.56 -19.60
C LEU A 667 12.17 -4.00 -18.79
N SER A 668 13.09 -4.76 -19.40
CA SER A 668 14.35 -5.14 -18.73
C SER A 668 15.26 -3.94 -18.42
N ALA A 669 15.28 -2.91 -19.25
CA ALA A 669 15.98 -1.67 -18.94
C ALA A 669 15.27 -0.88 -17.82
N ALA A 670 13.94 -0.93 -17.77
CA ALA A 670 13.15 -0.28 -16.73
C ALA A 670 13.39 -0.86 -15.32
N GLU A 671 13.80 -2.13 -15.22
CA GLU A 671 14.20 -2.75 -13.95
C GLU A 671 15.41 -2.05 -13.29
N GLN A 672 16.21 -1.31 -14.05
CA GLN A 672 17.39 -0.58 -13.55
C GLN A 672 17.06 0.84 -13.09
N LEU A 673 15.83 1.31 -13.31
CA LEU A 673 15.40 2.66 -12.95
C LEU A 673 15.45 2.86 -11.45
N ARG A 674 15.92 4.04 -11.05
CA ARG A 674 15.96 4.48 -9.66
C ARG A 674 15.01 5.64 -9.49
N VAL A 675 14.07 5.52 -8.57
CA VAL A 675 13.10 6.58 -8.29
C VAL A 675 13.57 7.39 -7.10
N TYR A 676 13.99 8.64 -7.35
CA TYR A 676 14.29 9.61 -6.31
C TYR A 676 13.82 11.01 -6.72
N SER A 677 12.62 11.37 -6.29
CA SER A 677 11.99 12.63 -6.68
C SER A 677 12.54 13.82 -5.89
N GLY A 678 12.47 15.02 -6.46
CA GLY A 678 12.80 16.26 -5.75
C GLY A 678 11.95 16.48 -4.49
N ALA A 679 10.68 16.05 -4.52
CA ALA A 679 9.80 16.07 -3.35
C ALA A 679 10.34 15.20 -2.20
N LEU A 680 10.82 13.99 -2.52
CA LEU A 680 11.44 13.12 -1.53
C LEU A 680 12.75 13.71 -1.00
N ALA A 681 13.57 14.28 -1.89
CA ALA A 681 14.81 14.97 -1.53
C ALA A 681 14.57 16.13 -0.55
N ALA A 682 13.55 16.95 -0.78
CA ALA A 682 13.19 18.07 0.10
C ALA A 682 12.69 17.63 1.49
N LEU A 683 12.06 16.46 1.60
CA LEU A 683 11.56 15.93 2.87
C LEU A 683 12.66 15.27 3.71
N VAL A 684 13.74 14.80 3.10
CA VAL A 684 14.89 14.25 3.83
C VAL A 684 15.94 15.31 4.14
N ASP A 685 15.89 16.49 3.49
CA ASP A 685 16.83 17.58 3.70
C ASP A 685 17.01 18.01 5.17
N PRO A 686 18.20 18.55 5.51
CA PRO A 686 18.50 19.05 6.86
C PRO A 686 17.53 20.16 7.29
N GLY A 687 17.05 20.07 8.54
CA GLY A 687 16.18 21.06 9.17
C GLY A 687 16.82 22.46 9.29
N PRO A 688 16.06 23.48 9.72
CA PRO A 688 16.64 24.78 10.02
C PRO A 688 17.75 24.66 11.08
N ALA A 689 18.77 25.51 10.99
CA ALA A 689 19.88 25.49 11.93
C ALA A 689 19.38 25.72 13.37
N SER A 690 19.79 24.85 14.28
CA SER A 690 19.52 24.93 15.72
C SER A 690 20.84 25.09 16.47
N THR A 691 20.82 25.84 17.57
CA THR A 691 21.96 25.92 18.50
C THR A 691 22.11 24.65 19.34
N LEU A 692 21.07 23.81 19.37
CA LEU A 692 21.07 22.48 19.99
C LEU A 692 21.11 21.39 18.90
N ALA A 693 21.78 20.27 19.19
CA ALA A 693 21.77 19.12 18.29
C ALA A 693 20.41 18.42 18.35
N VAL A 694 19.66 18.46 17.24
CA VAL A 694 18.36 17.80 17.06
C VAL A 694 18.51 16.71 15.99
N THR A 695 18.01 15.51 16.27
CA THR A 695 18.07 14.35 15.38
C THR A 695 16.79 13.52 15.53
N PRO A 696 16.34 12.75 14.53
CA PRO A 696 15.38 11.70 14.83
C PRO A 696 15.96 10.69 15.85
N GLU A 697 15.08 10.09 16.63
CA GLU A 697 15.35 9.02 17.59
C GLU A 697 15.96 7.79 16.90
N GLN A 698 15.60 7.55 15.64
CA GLN A 698 16.03 6.40 14.85
C GLN A 698 16.32 6.85 13.40
N LEU A 699 15.93 6.06 12.40
CA LEU A 699 15.91 6.50 11.00
C LEU A 699 14.71 7.43 10.75
N ARG A 700 14.91 8.48 9.95
CA ARG A 700 13.82 9.23 9.35
C ARG A 700 13.11 8.34 8.35
N VAL A 701 11.78 8.28 8.43
CA VAL A 701 10.95 7.43 7.56
C VAL A 701 9.94 8.28 6.80
N VAL A 702 10.05 8.29 5.48
CA VAL A 702 9.11 8.99 4.59
C VAL A 702 8.53 7.98 3.62
N VAL A 703 7.21 7.95 3.50
CA VAL A 703 6.49 7.13 2.52
C VAL A 703 5.99 8.04 1.41
N MET A 704 6.37 7.73 0.18
CA MET A 704 5.86 8.38 -1.03
C MET A 704 5.10 7.35 -1.86
N THR A 705 3.90 7.69 -2.30
CA THR A 705 3.09 6.84 -3.15
C THR A 705 2.75 7.58 -4.43
N GLU A 706 2.98 6.93 -5.55
CA GLU A 706 2.73 7.46 -6.89
C GLU A 706 1.85 6.47 -7.65
N THR A 707 0.66 6.91 -8.06
CA THR A 707 -0.31 6.07 -8.75
C THR A 707 -0.68 6.68 -10.10
N ALA A 708 -0.96 5.81 -11.07
CA ALA A 708 -1.44 6.17 -12.39
C ALA A 708 -2.77 5.43 -12.62
N GLY A 709 -3.88 6.13 -12.45
CA GLY A 709 -5.16 5.48 -12.21
C GLY A 709 -6.37 6.14 -12.87
N TYR A 710 -7.56 5.73 -12.43
CA TYR A 710 -8.84 6.31 -12.85
C TYR A 710 -8.92 7.82 -12.59
N HIS A 711 -8.22 8.28 -11.56
CA HIS A 711 -8.14 9.68 -11.16
C HIS A 711 -6.92 10.42 -11.76
N GLY A 712 -6.31 9.85 -12.79
CA GLY A 712 -5.07 10.35 -13.36
C GLY A 712 -3.86 10.01 -12.50
N LEU A 713 -2.81 10.80 -12.63
CA LEU A 713 -1.60 10.66 -11.83
C LEU A 713 -1.86 11.28 -10.45
N GLN A 714 -1.56 10.55 -9.37
CA GLN A 714 -1.61 11.06 -8.01
C GLN A 714 -0.28 10.84 -7.31
N ARG A 715 0.12 11.81 -6.48
CA ARG A 715 1.25 11.68 -5.56
C ARG A 715 0.79 11.94 -4.14
N ARG A 716 1.19 11.07 -3.22
CA ARG A 716 0.95 11.19 -1.79
C ARG A 716 2.25 11.07 -1.03
N LEU A 717 2.41 11.91 -0.01
CA LEU A 717 3.55 11.91 0.89
C LEU A 717 3.04 11.68 2.32
N ASP A 718 3.80 10.95 3.11
CA ASP A 718 3.51 10.68 4.53
C ASP A 718 4.83 10.66 5.31
N VAL A 719 5.07 11.71 6.10
CA VAL A 719 6.09 11.69 7.16
C VAL A 719 5.49 10.97 8.37
N VAL A 720 5.97 9.76 8.63
CA VAL A 720 5.37 8.84 9.62
C VAL A 720 5.59 9.37 11.05
N PRO A 721 4.57 9.94 11.75
CA PRO A 721 4.80 10.68 12.98
C PRO A 721 5.40 9.84 14.11
N GLU A 722 4.96 8.58 14.24
CA GLU A 722 5.35 7.69 15.31
C GLU A 722 6.83 7.24 15.22
N LEU A 723 7.39 7.23 14.01
CA LEU A 723 8.78 6.84 13.73
C LEU A 723 9.74 8.03 13.62
N ASN A 724 9.22 9.24 13.39
CA ASN A 724 10.03 10.46 13.21
C ASN A 724 10.14 11.32 14.48
N ARG A 725 10.15 10.70 15.66
CA ARG A 725 10.33 11.43 16.93
C ARG A 725 11.71 12.06 17.01
N ALA A 726 11.80 13.28 17.51
CA ALA A 726 13.05 13.99 17.70
C ALA A 726 13.68 13.70 19.08
N VAL A 727 15.02 13.68 19.10
CA VAL A 727 15.85 13.67 20.30
C VAL A 727 16.75 14.89 20.25
N VAL A 728 16.85 15.58 21.40
CA VAL A 728 17.61 16.83 21.53
C VAL A 728 18.67 16.68 22.60
N ALA A 729 19.92 17.02 22.28
CA ALA A 729 21.01 17.08 23.24
C ALA A 729 20.90 18.35 24.10
N SER A 730 20.22 18.26 25.24
CA SER A 730 20.08 19.35 26.22
C SER A 730 19.64 18.78 27.57
N SER A 731 20.21 19.30 28.65
CA SER A 731 19.74 19.05 30.02
C SER A 731 18.56 19.96 30.42
N ASP A 732 18.31 21.04 29.69
CA ASP A 732 17.13 21.90 29.87
C ASP A 732 15.94 21.28 29.12
N ALA A 733 14.97 20.79 29.88
CA ALA A 733 13.81 20.09 29.36
C ALA A 733 12.87 20.99 28.53
N ALA A 734 12.77 22.28 28.85
CA ALA A 734 11.93 23.22 28.11
C ALA A 734 12.61 23.65 26.81
N ALA A 735 13.92 23.91 26.85
CA ALA A 735 14.70 24.20 25.65
C ALA A 735 14.74 23.00 24.69
N ALA A 736 14.87 21.78 25.23
CA ALA A 736 14.79 20.54 24.44
C ALA A 736 13.44 20.40 23.76
N PHE A 737 12.34 20.61 24.50
CA PHE A 737 10.98 20.53 23.97
C PHE A 737 10.76 21.52 22.82
N ARG A 738 11.14 22.80 23.02
CA ARG A 738 11.01 23.84 21.99
C ARG A 738 11.86 23.54 20.75
N ALA A 739 13.08 23.00 20.92
CA ALA A 739 13.95 22.65 19.80
C ALA A 739 13.41 21.47 18.99
N ALA A 740 12.89 20.43 19.66
CA ALA A 740 12.20 19.32 19.01
C ALA A 740 10.99 19.83 18.22
N LEU A 741 10.13 20.61 18.87
CA LEU A 741 8.94 21.22 18.29
C LEU A 741 9.28 22.03 17.03
N SER A 742 10.28 22.92 17.11
CA SER A 742 10.72 23.75 15.98
C SER A 742 11.22 22.93 14.79
N SER A 743 12.05 21.92 15.05
CA SER A 743 12.61 21.08 13.99
C SER A 743 11.56 20.23 13.28
N THR A 744 10.57 19.71 14.00
CA THR A 744 9.56 18.81 13.42
C THR A 744 8.41 19.58 12.79
N VAL A 745 8.03 20.74 13.34
CA VAL A 745 7.13 21.69 12.66
C VAL A 745 7.73 22.13 11.33
N ALA A 746 9.04 22.42 11.28
CA ALA A 746 9.70 22.74 10.02
C ALA A 746 9.60 21.61 8.99
N LEU A 747 9.69 20.35 9.44
CA LEU A 747 9.50 19.19 8.56
C LEU A 747 8.05 19.15 7.99
N SER A 748 7.03 19.37 8.83
CA SER A 748 5.64 19.41 8.36
C SER A 748 5.36 20.59 7.42
N LEU A 749 5.99 21.75 7.66
CA LEU A 749 5.86 22.90 6.76
C LEU A 749 6.52 22.66 5.40
N ARG A 750 7.60 21.86 5.34
CA ARG A 750 8.25 21.47 4.07
C ARG A 750 7.40 20.54 3.23
N GLU A 751 6.50 19.76 3.84
CA GLU A 751 5.52 19.00 3.07
C GLU A 751 4.66 19.94 2.22
N GLY A 752 4.30 21.12 2.74
CA GLY A 752 3.59 22.17 1.99
C GLY A 752 4.37 22.76 0.81
N ILE A 753 5.70 22.63 0.81
CA ILE A 753 6.55 23.00 -0.33
C ILE A 753 6.59 21.85 -1.35
N ALA A 754 6.70 20.61 -0.88
CA ALA A 754 6.76 19.43 -1.73
C ALA A 754 5.41 19.15 -2.43
N VAL A 755 4.30 19.50 -1.77
CA VAL A 755 2.92 19.38 -2.23
C VAL A 755 2.08 20.51 -1.60
N LYS A 756 1.44 21.35 -2.42
CA LYS A 756 0.70 22.54 -1.93
C LYS A 756 -0.41 22.18 -0.94
N ARG A 757 -1.12 21.07 -1.16
CA ARG A 757 -2.07 20.50 -0.20
C ARG A 757 -1.39 19.59 0.83
N SER A 758 -0.96 20.17 1.94
CA SER A 758 -0.46 19.45 3.14
C SER A 758 -1.31 19.75 4.37
N ALA A 759 -1.25 18.89 5.38
CA ALA A 759 -1.95 19.11 6.65
C ALA A 759 -1.50 20.42 7.33
N ALA A 760 -0.20 20.73 7.26
CA ALA A 760 0.34 21.98 7.81
C ALA A 760 -0.16 23.21 7.05
N ALA A 761 -0.25 23.16 5.72
CA ALA A 761 -0.81 24.23 4.91
C ALA A 761 -2.31 24.44 5.17
N ALA A 762 -3.09 23.36 5.36
CA ALA A 762 -4.50 23.44 5.71
C ALA A 762 -4.75 24.12 7.07
N LEU A 763 -3.78 24.00 8.00
CA LEU A 763 -3.81 24.62 9.33
C LEU A 763 -3.27 26.05 9.36
N ALA A 764 -2.76 26.58 8.25
CA ALA A 764 -2.16 27.90 8.21
C ALA A 764 -3.18 28.99 8.61
N GLY A 765 -2.87 29.73 9.68
CA GLY A 765 -3.73 30.79 10.21
C GLY A 765 -4.97 30.30 10.97
N ALA A 766 -5.15 28.99 11.16
CA ALA A 766 -6.28 28.46 11.94
C ALA A 766 -6.13 28.80 13.43
N ALA A 767 -7.22 29.24 14.06
CA ALA A 767 -7.29 29.36 15.51
C ALA A 767 -7.39 27.96 16.14
N LEU A 768 -6.45 27.59 17.01
CA LEU A 768 -6.36 26.24 17.60
C LEU A 768 -6.95 26.20 19.02
N GLN A 769 -7.52 25.05 19.37
CA GLN A 769 -7.97 24.68 20.72
C GLN A 769 -7.24 23.40 21.17
N TYR A 770 -6.86 23.35 22.45
CA TYR A 770 -6.05 22.28 23.01
C TYR A 770 -6.90 21.15 23.58
N VAL A 771 -6.54 19.91 23.24
CA VAL A 771 -7.08 18.68 23.80
C VAL A 771 -5.92 17.89 24.42
N ALA A 772 -6.01 17.67 25.73
CA ALA A 772 -4.96 16.98 26.49
C ALA A 772 -4.83 15.49 26.12
N PRO A 773 -3.67 14.86 26.34
CA PRO A 773 -3.52 13.42 26.20
C PRO A 773 -4.60 12.66 27.00
N PHE A 774 -5.12 11.61 26.38
CA PHE A 774 -6.19 10.72 26.85
C PHE A 774 -7.55 11.38 27.11
N ALA A 775 -7.68 12.69 26.88
CA ALA A 775 -8.99 13.34 26.90
C ALA A 775 -9.82 12.89 25.68
N SER A 776 -11.07 12.49 25.92
CA SER A 776 -12.04 12.21 24.87
C SER A 776 -13.10 13.31 24.88
N PRO A 777 -12.93 14.38 24.09
CA PRO A 777 -13.86 15.50 24.12
C PRO A 777 -15.24 15.04 23.63
N SER A 778 -16.28 15.26 24.43
CA SER A 778 -17.68 15.06 24.02
C SER A 778 -18.22 16.25 23.21
N SER A 779 -17.50 17.38 23.21
CA SER A 779 -17.75 18.56 22.38
C SER A 779 -16.44 19.30 22.10
N LEU A 780 -16.39 20.01 20.98
CA LEU A 780 -15.31 20.94 20.61
C LEU A 780 -15.94 22.26 20.13
N GLU A 781 -15.29 23.38 20.42
CA GLU A 781 -15.78 24.69 19.97
C GLU A 781 -15.85 24.71 18.43
N GLY A 782 -17.01 25.09 17.89
CA GLY A 782 -17.26 25.19 16.45
C GLY A 782 -17.56 23.87 15.73
N PHE A 783 -17.73 22.76 16.46
CA PHE A 783 -18.03 21.44 15.89
C PHE A 783 -19.46 21.01 16.22
N SER A 784 -20.20 20.54 15.21
CA SER A 784 -21.41 19.75 15.41
C SER A 784 -21.08 18.32 15.87
N ALA A 785 -22.09 17.57 16.34
CA ALA A 785 -21.92 16.17 16.72
C ALA A 785 -21.50 15.29 15.53
N GLU A 786 -21.99 15.58 14.33
CA GLU A 786 -21.62 14.86 13.10
C GLU A 786 -20.17 15.12 12.71
N GLU A 787 -19.71 16.38 12.79
CA GLU A 787 -18.32 16.73 12.53
C GLU A 787 -17.40 16.12 13.58
N LEU A 788 -17.76 16.17 14.86
CA LEU A 788 -16.98 15.53 15.90
C LEU A 788 -16.89 14.01 15.67
N ALA A 789 -17.98 13.36 15.25
CA ALA A 789 -17.96 11.94 14.89
C ALA A 789 -17.00 11.64 13.72
N ARG A 790 -16.92 12.54 12.72
CA ARG A 790 -15.95 12.42 11.61
C ARG A 790 -14.50 12.55 12.09
N TRP A 791 -14.24 13.41 13.07
CA TRP A 791 -12.90 13.67 13.63
C TRP A 791 -12.49 12.67 14.73
N GLN A 792 -13.45 11.99 15.35
CA GLN A 792 -13.20 11.10 16.50
C GLN A 792 -12.08 10.08 16.21
N ARG A 793 -11.99 9.57 14.99
CA ARG A 793 -10.97 8.58 14.60
C ARG A 793 -9.55 9.10 14.75
N VAL A 794 -9.23 10.26 14.17
CA VAL A 794 -7.86 10.82 14.28
C VAL A 794 -7.56 11.26 15.71
N LEU A 795 -8.59 11.73 16.44
CA LEU A 795 -8.47 12.05 17.86
C LEU A 795 -8.15 10.81 18.71
N ASP A 796 -8.76 9.66 18.40
CA ASP A 796 -8.52 8.38 19.08
C ASP A 796 -7.13 7.82 18.72
N GLN A 797 -6.74 7.88 17.45
CA GLN A 797 -5.41 7.44 16.96
C GLN A 797 -4.28 8.13 17.73
N TYR A 798 -4.39 9.44 17.93
CA TYR A 798 -3.42 10.25 18.66
C TYR A 798 -3.89 10.57 20.09
N SER A 799 -4.71 9.69 20.70
CA SER A 799 -5.23 9.91 22.04
C SER A 799 -4.13 10.13 23.07
N GLY A 800 -3.00 9.42 22.99
CA GLY A 800 -1.85 9.61 23.88
C GLY A 800 -1.02 10.89 23.64
N TRP A 801 -1.39 11.73 22.67
CA TRP A 801 -0.65 12.93 22.28
C TRP A 801 -1.42 14.20 22.66
N HIS A 802 -0.70 15.31 22.80
CA HIS A 802 -1.33 16.64 22.81
C HIS A 802 -1.93 16.89 21.43
N ARG A 803 -3.21 17.25 21.36
CA ARG A 803 -3.93 17.48 20.09
C ARG A 803 -4.36 18.94 20.04
N PHE A 804 -4.00 19.64 18.97
CA PHE A 804 -4.39 21.03 18.73
C PHE A 804 -5.31 21.08 17.53
N VAL A 805 -6.60 21.08 17.83
CA VAL A 805 -7.69 21.02 16.85
C VAL A 805 -8.04 22.44 16.43
N PRO A 806 -8.34 22.74 15.16
CA PRO A 806 -8.86 24.05 14.80
C PRO A 806 -10.21 24.32 15.48
N LYS A 807 -10.57 25.59 15.68
CA LYS A 807 -11.90 26.01 16.16
C LYS A 807 -12.99 25.91 15.10
N THR A 808 -12.62 25.57 13.87
CA THR A 808 -13.55 25.25 12.78
C THR A 808 -13.14 23.91 12.17
N PRO A 809 -14.08 23.04 11.77
CA PRO A 809 -13.77 21.71 11.24
C PRO A 809 -13.31 21.72 9.77
N ALA A 810 -13.41 22.86 9.08
CA ALA A 810 -13.11 22.99 7.66
C ALA A 810 -11.67 22.60 7.25
N PRO A 811 -10.61 22.86 8.05
CA PRO A 811 -9.24 22.45 7.70
C PRO A 811 -9.05 20.94 7.54
N GLY A 812 -9.86 20.11 8.20
CA GLY A 812 -9.72 18.65 8.14
C GLY A 812 -8.35 18.13 8.60
N ALA A 813 -7.66 18.86 9.46
CA ALA A 813 -6.32 18.53 9.96
C ALA A 813 -6.12 19.05 11.38
N LEU A 814 -5.18 18.48 12.14
CA LEU A 814 -4.75 18.98 13.46
C LEU A 814 -3.24 18.89 13.63
N TRP A 815 -2.68 19.63 14.59
CA TRP A 815 -1.34 19.35 15.09
C TRP A 815 -1.41 18.33 16.22
N VAL A 816 -0.51 17.34 16.18
CA VAL A 816 -0.28 16.40 17.28
C VAL A 816 1.13 16.59 17.81
N VAL A 817 1.28 16.62 19.14
CA VAL A 817 2.58 16.80 19.81
C VAL A 817 2.80 15.67 20.83
N ASP A 818 3.89 14.93 20.67
CA ASP A 818 4.27 13.86 21.58
C ASP A 818 4.69 14.44 22.93
N PRO A 819 3.98 14.13 24.04
CA PRO A 819 4.32 14.64 25.37
C PRO A 819 5.73 14.25 25.82
N ALA A 820 6.26 13.11 25.35
CA ALA A 820 7.57 12.63 25.79
C ALA A 820 8.73 13.44 25.19
N THR A 821 8.61 13.84 23.93
CA THR A 821 9.72 14.36 23.12
C THR A 821 9.53 15.79 22.63
N GLY A 822 8.30 16.31 22.62
CA GLY A 822 7.98 17.59 21.97
C GLY A 822 7.92 17.51 20.44
N THR A 823 8.02 16.30 19.87
CA THR A 823 7.84 16.07 18.43
C THR A 823 6.43 16.47 18.02
N ALA A 824 6.32 17.40 17.07
CA ALA A 824 5.06 17.81 16.48
C ALA A 824 4.96 17.51 14.99
N VAL A 825 3.79 17.04 14.58
CA VAL A 825 3.45 16.79 13.17
C VAL A 825 2.02 17.27 12.91
N ALA A 826 1.77 17.84 11.73
CA ALA A 826 0.42 18.12 11.26
C ALA A 826 -0.16 16.85 10.63
N VAL A 827 -1.41 16.49 10.92
CA VAL A 827 -2.03 15.26 10.39
C VAL A 827 -3.42 15.53 9.83
N PHE A 828 -3.76 14.89 8.71
CA PHE A 828 -5.11 14.89 8.14
C PHE A 828 -6.04 13.92 8.89
N LEU A 829 -7.35 13.98 8.60
CA LEU A 829 -8.35 13.08 9.20
C LEU A 829 -8.15 11.59 8.86
N ASP A 830 -7.37 11.27 7.83
CA ASP A 830 -6.98 9.89 7.51
C ASP A 830 -5.75 9.41 8.29
N GLY A 831 -5.20 10.26 9.16
CA GLY A 831 -4.04 9.98 10.01
C GLY A 831 -2.70 10.14 9.31
N SER A 832 -2.67 10.51 8.03
CA SER A 832 -1.45 10.80 7.27
C SER A 832 -0.83 12.13 7.72
N GLY A 833 0.51 12.14 7.83
CA GLY A 833 1.28 13.32 8.19
C GLY A 833 1.54 14.27 7.03
N GLY A 834 1.38 13.81 5.77
CA GLY A 834 1.86 14.56 4.62
C GLY A 834 0.82 15.23 3.76
N GLY A 835 0.97 15.10 2.44
CA GLY A 835 0.19 15.87 1.48
C GLY A 835 -0.14 15.10 0.21
N LYS A 836 -1.12 15.62 -0.52
CA LYS A 836 -1.74 14.94 -1.65
C LYS A 836 -1.86 15.90 -2.83
N CYS A 837 -1.31 15.52 -3.97
CA CYS A 837 -1.63 16.18 -5.24
C CYS A 837 -2.60 15.29 -6.04
N ASP A 838 -3.82 15.81 -6.24
CA ASP A 838 -4.86 15.22 -7.09
C ASP A 838 -4.78 15.83 -8.50
N ASP A 839 -5.10 15.05 -9.54
CA ASP A 839 -5.01 15.50 -10.94
C ASP A 839 -3.62 16.02 -11.32
N ALA A 840 -2.58 15.23 -11.07
CA ALA A 840 -1.20 15.51 -11.42
C ALA A 840 -0.94 15.47 -12.96
N ARG A 841 -1.96 15.77 -13.77
CA ARG A 841 -1.85 16.15 -15.19
C ARG A 841 -0.83 17.27 -15.38
N TRP A 842 -0.50 17.99 -14.32
CA TRP A 842 0.42 19.12 -14.28
C TRP A 842 1.77 18.82 -13.65
N ASN A 843 2.07 17.58 -13.25
CA ASN A 843 3.32 17.22 -12.57
C ASN A 843 4.51 17.29 -13.52
N ALA A 844 5.11 18.47 -13.67
CA ALA A 844 6.37 18.78 -14.33
C ALA A 844 7.40 17.67 -14.39
N GLY A 845 7.70 17.03 -13.25
CA GLY A 845 8.72 15.98 -13.18
C GLY A 845 8.28 14.74 -13.95
N LEU A 846 7.04 14.32 -13.74
CA LEU A 846 6.46 13.18 -14.44
C LEU A 846 6.07 13.51 -15.89
N GLN A 847 5.68 14.75 -16.18
CA GLN A 847 5.47 15.29 -17.52
C GLN A 847 6.80 15.42 -18.26
N ALA A 848 7.91 15.75 -17.60
CA ALA A 848 9.25 15.77 -18.18
C ALA A 848 9.76 14.35 -18.41
N GLU A 849 9.49 13.41 -17.50
CA GLU A 849 9.78 11.99 -17.67
C GLU A 849 8.93 11.36 -18.79
N LEU A 850 7.63 11.64 -18.84
CA LEU A 850 6.71 11.25 -19.92
C LEU A 850 7.05 11.97 -21.22
N ALA A 851 7.48 13.22 -21.21
CA ALA A 851 7.97 13.96 -22.37
C ALA A 851 9.30 13.38 -22.85
N LEU A 852 10.19 12.95 -21.95
CA LEU A 852 11.42 12.22 -22.31
C LEU A 852 11.07 10.91 -22.98
N LEU A 853 10.11 10.15 -22.43
CA LEU A 853 9.59 8.91 -22.99
C LEU A 853 8.89 9.14 -24.34
N THR A 854 8.14 10.23 -24.47
CA THR A 854 7.42 10.61 -25.69
C THR A 854 8.40 11.12 -26.75
N LEU A 855 9.44 11.86 -26.38
CA LEU A 855 10.56 12.26 -27.24
C LEU A 855 11.36 11.04 -27.67
N CYS A 856 11.61 10.08 -26.78
CA CYS A 856 12.23 8.81 -27.12
C CYS A 856 11.35 8.01 -28.09
N ALA A 857 10.04 7.92 -27.86
CA ALA A 857 9.08 7.26 -28.76
C ALA A 857 8.94 7.98 -30.12
N PHE A 858 9.02 9.31 -30.14
CA PHE A 858 9.03 10.10 -31.36
C PHE A 858 10.33 9.92 -32.13
N TYR A 859 11.47 9.85 -31.42
CA TYR A 859 12.78 9.54 -31.98
C TYR A 859 12.82 8.09 -32.53
N GLN A 860 12.17 7.14 -31.86
CA GLN A 860 11.95 5.77 -32.36
C GLN A 860 11.14 5.78 -33.66
N ALA A 861 10.07 6.57 -33.72
CA ALA A 861 9.20 6.64 -34.89
C ALA A 861 9.93 7.29 -36.09
N ALA A 862 10.74 8.32 -35.85
CA ALA A 862 11.57 8.99 -36.86
C ALA A 862 12.76 8.13 -37.33
N ALA A 863 13.45 7.43 -36.42
CA ALA A 863 14.56 6.54 -36.77
C ALA A 863 14.08 5.31 -37.56
N CYS A 864 12.89 4.78 -37.24
CA CYS A 864 12.25 3.69 -37.98
C CYS A 864 11.84 4.14 -39.40
N GLU A 865 11.48 5.40 -39.59
CA GLU A 865 11.20 5.99 -40.91
C GLU A 865 12.49 6.21 -41.72
N ALA A 866 13.56 6.70 -41.09
CA ALA A 866 14.86 6.91 -41.71
C ALA A 866 15.56 5.59 -42.13
N ALA A 867 15.27 4.47 -41.46
CA ALA A 867 15.80 3.15 -41.80
C ALA A 867 15.12 2.50 -43.03
N LYS A 868 14.00 3.05 -43.53
CA LYS A 868 13.28 2.51 -44.69
C LYS A 868 13.79 3.12 -46.00
N LYS A 869 14.67 2.39 -46.71
CA LYS A 869 14.96 2.65 -48.13
C LYS A 869 13.85 2.09 -49.03
N GLY A 870 12.85 2.92 -49.33
CA GLY A 870 11.96 2.77 -50.49
C GLY A 870 10.67 1.96 -50.26
N GLY A 871 9.52 2.60 -50.53
CA GLY A 871 8.21 1.94 -50.68
C GLY A 871 7.11 2.52 -49.78
N SER A 872 5.95 2.83 -50.38
CA SER A 872 4.83 3.59 -49.80
C SER A 872 3.88 2.77 -48.89
N ALA A 873 3.57 3.38 -47.72
CA ALA A 873 2.53 3.11 -46.68
C ALA A 873 2.93 2.23 -45.46
N PRO A 874 2.35 2.42 -44.23
CA PRO A 874 1.61 3.56 -43.66
C PRO A 874 2.51 4.45 -42.77
N GLY A 875 2.05 5.67 -42.44
CA GLY A 875 2.86 6.68 -41.74
C GLY A 875 3.34 6.29 -40.33
N VAL A 876 4.40 6.97 -39.88
CA VAL A 876 5.12 7.00 -38.57
C VAL A 876 4.44 6.28 -37.38
N TYR A 877 3.12 6.43 -37.22
CA TYR A 877 2.31 5.88 -36.12
C TYR A 877 2.06 4.37 -36.19
N ALA A 878 2.09 3.74 -37.36
CA ALA A 878 1.90 2.29 -37.49
C ALA A 878 3.10 1.49 -36.96
N CYS A 879 4.29 2.09 -36.90
CA CYS A 879 5.53 1.44 -36.48
C CYS A 879 5.67 1.28 -34.96
N VAL A 880 4.88 2.01 -34.16
CA VAL A 880 4.98 2.02 -32.69
C VAL A 880 3.73 1.43 -32.01
N GLY A 881 2.75 0.94 -32.79
CA GLY A 881 1.50 0.37 -32.26
C GLY A 881 0.62 1.37 -31.49
N ALA A 882 0.95 2.65 -31.47
CA ALA A 882 0.19 3.69 -30.78
C ALA A 882 -0.87 4.29 -31.71
N LYS A 883 -2.13 4.40 -31.25
CA LYS A 883 -3.16 5.16 -31.98
C LYS A 883 -2.72 6.62 -32.03
N VAL A 884 -2.85 7.27 -33.19
CA VAL A 884 -2.58 8.72 -33.41
C VAL A 884 -3.20 9.59 -32.31
N ALA A 885 -4.35 9.16 -31.76
CA ALA A 885 -5.04 9.82 -30.66
C ALA A 885 -4.29 9.80 -29.32
N SER A 886 -3.45 8.80 -28.99
CA SER A 886 -2.73 8.74 -27.70
C SER A 886 -1.46 9.59 -27.70
N VAL A 887 -0.71 9.59 -28.80
CA VAL A 887 0.43 10.51 -29.01
C VAL A 887 -0.08 11.93 -29.21
N GLY A 888 -1.16 12.09 -29.99
CA GLY A 888 -1.86 13.36 -30.15
C GLY A 888 -2.46 13.88 -28.86
N ALA A 889 -2.98 13.02 -27.97
CA ALA A 889 -3.44 13.42 -26.64
C ALA A 889 -2.27 13.75 -25.72
N GLY A 890 -1.14 13.04 -25.77
CA GLY A 890 0.07 13.39 -25.01
C GLY A 890 0.63 14.76 -25.40
N VAL A 891 0.76 15.02 -26.71
CA VAL A 891 1.21 16.30 -27.26
C VAL A 891 0.15 17.40 -27.08
N ALA A 892 -1.14 17.11 -27.24
CA ALA A 892 -2.21 18.07 -26.99
C ALA A 892 -2.41 18.34 -25.50
N SER A 893 -2.06 17.42 -24.59
CA SER A 893 -2.04 17.67 -23.15
C SER A 893 -0.86 18.58 -22.77
N LEU A 894 0.30 18.36 -23.41
CA LEU A 894 1.46 19.26 -23.37
C LEU A 894 1.11 20.67 -23.86
N LEU A 895 0.42 20.79 -25.01
CA LEU A 895 0.03 22.06 -25.61
C LEU A 895 -1.15 22.72 -24.89
N ALA A 896 -2.16 21.97 -24.46
CA ALA A 896 -3.30 22.51 -23.70
C ALA A 896 -2.86 23.03 -22.33
N GLY A 897 -1.80 22.45 -21.76
CA GLY A 897 -1.17 22.99 -20.57
C GLY A 897 -0.42 24.29 -20.78
N TYR A 898 0.08 24.49 -21.99
CA TYR A 898 0.92 25.61 -22.40
C TYR A 898 0.10 26.82 -22.92
N PHE A 899 -1.07 26.59 -23.53
CA PHE A 899 -1.91 27.67 -24.11
C PHE A 899 -2.79 28.41 -23.09
N LEU A 900 -2.88 27.96 -21.83
CA LEU A 900 -3.82 28.50 -20.83
C LEU A 900 -3.16 29.34 -19.71
N THR A 901 -1.83 29.47 -19.66
CA THR A 901 -1.11 30.24 -18.62
C THR A 901 -0.51 31.57 -19.10
N GLY A 902 -0.60 31.93 -20.38
CA GLY A 902 -0.32 33.29 -20.85
C GLY A 902 1.14 33.79 -20.71
N ALA A 903 2.12 32.90 -20.55
CA ALA A 903 3.54 33.22 -20.59
C ALA A 903 4.10 33.23 -22.03
N GLU A 904 5.13 34.03 -22.26
CA GLU A 904 5.37 34.80 -23.49
C GLU A 904 5.97 34.05 -24.71
N TYR A 905 5.86 34.72 -25.86
CA TYR A 905 6.29 34.38 -27.24
C TYR A 905 7.73 33.83 -27.42
N TYR A 906 8.60 33.96 -26.42
CA TYR A 906 10.03 33.59 -26.49
C TYR A 906 10.28 32.07 -26.39
N ASP A 907 9.39 31.32 -25.74
CA ASP A 907 9.57 29.87 -25.55
C ASP A 907 8.97 29.03 -26.67
N LEU A 908 7.94 29.54 -27.35
CA LEU A 908 7.53 29.01 -28.66
C LEU A 908 8.68 29.21 -29.66
N ALA A 909 9.39 30.33 -29.60
CA ALA A 909 10.58 30.55 -30.42
C ALA A 909 11.71 29.59 -30.01
N ALA A 910 11.96 29.30 -28.73
CA ALA A 910 12.98 28.35 -28.29
C ALA A 910 12.68 26.89 -28.68
N LEU A 911 11.41 26.45 -28.60
CA LEU A 911 10.98 25.13 -29.05
C LEU A 911 11.02 25.03 -30.58
N VAL A 912 10.56 26.06 -31.30
CA VAL A 912 10.64 26.14 -32.77
C VAL A 912 12.10 26.21 -33.23
N ILE A 913 12.97 26.95 -32.52
CA ILE A 913 14.42 26.99 -32.77
C ILE A 913 15.05 25.63 -32.47
N SER A 914 14.61 24.90 -31.43
CA SER A 914 15.11 23.56 -31.11
C SER A 914 14.69 22.52 -32.15
N VAL A 915 13.45 22.59 -32.64
CA VAL A 915 12.91 21.76 -33.74
C VAL A 915 13.58 22.11 -35.07
N ILE A 916 13.79 23.40 -35.36
CA ILE A 916 14.53 23.87 -36.55
C ILE A 916 16.03 23.49 -36.44
N ALA A 917 16.62 23.49 -35.25
CA ALA A 917 18.01 23.09 -35.02
C ALA A 917 18.23 21.57 -35.08
N THR A 918 17.22 20.76 -34.73
CA THR A 918 17.25 19.29 -34.95
C THR A 918 16.90 18.88 -36.38
N LEU A 919 16.12 19.69 -37.11
CA LEU A 919 15.84 19.48 -38.55
C LEU A 919 16.92 20.08 -39.47
N GLY A 920 17.73 21.01 -38.96
CA GLY A 920 18.87 21.59 -39.65
C GLY A 920 20.12 20.69 -39.57
N PRO A 921 21.10 20.86 -40.48
CA PRO A 921 22.28 20.00 -40.59
C PRO A 921 23.34 20.32 -39.51
N VAL A 922 22.93 20.54 -38.26
CA VAL A 922 23.81 20.88 -37.15
C VAL A 922 24.02 19.62 -36.32
N GLY A 923 25.28 19.17 -36.24
CA GLY A 923 25.62 17.84 -35.72
C GLY A 923 25.13 17.55 -34.28
N PRO A 924 24.99 16.26 -33.92
CA PRO A 924 24.32 15.77 -32.71
C PRO A 924 24.89 16.30 -31.37
N ALA A 925 26.12 16.82 -31.36
CA ALA A 925 26.74 17.39 -30.17
C ALA A 925 26.16 18.75 -29.75
N VAL A 926 25.73 19.60 -30.70
CA VAL A 926 25.20 20.95 -30.41
C VAL A 926 23.72 20.89 -30.02
N GLY A 927 22.95 20.00 -30.67
CA GLY A 927 21.55 19.72 -30.31
C GLY A 927 21.40 19.13 -28.91
N GLY A 928 22.37 18.32 -28.45
CA GLY A 928 22.38 17.78 -27.09
C GLY A 928 22.58 18.84 -25.99
N ILE A 929 23.43 19.84 -26.25
CA ILE A 929 23.74 20.90 -25.27
C ILE A 929 22.59 21.92 -25.16
N VAL A 930 22.01 22.31 -26.31
CA VAL A 930 20.82 23.19 -26.33
C VAL A 930 19.59 22.46 -25.79
N GLY A 931 19.43 21.17 -26.12
CA GLY A 931 18.39 20.31 -25.55
C GLY A 931 18.46 20.21 -24.03
N LEU A 932 19.64 19.96 -23.45
CA LEU A 932 19.84 19.89 -21.99
C LEU A 932 19.61 21.24 -21.29
N GLY A 933 20.02 22.36 -21.89
CA GLY A 933 19.79 23.70 -21.34
C GLY A 933 18.31 24.10 -21.33
N THR A 934 17.58 23.77 -22.39
CA THR A 934 16.14 24.03 -22.51
C THR A 934 15.32 23.07 -21.63
N LEU A 935 15.79 21.82 -21.47
CA LEU A 935 15.23 20.85 -20.52
C LEU A 935 15.36 21.35 -19.08
N ALA A 936 16.52 21.89 -18.70
CA ALA A 936 16.74 22.45 -17.36
C ALA A 936 15.88 23.70 -17.06
N LEU A 937 15.68 24.59 -18.04
CA LEU A 937 14.78 25.74 -17.90
C LEU A 937 13.30 25.31 -17.84
N SER A 938 12.89 24.38 -18.70
CA SER A 938 11.52 23.85 -18.67
C SER A 938 11.21 23.13 -17.36
N LEU A 939 12.17 22.38 -16.78
CA LEU A 939 12.05 21.76 -15.45
C LEU A 939 11.90 22.77 -14.31
N TYR A 940 12.45 23.98 -14.45
CA TYR A 940 12.38 25.06 -13.45
C TYR A 940 11.01 25.75 -13.46
N GLU A 941 10.54 26.20 -14.62
CA GLU A 941 9.23 26.88 -14.72
C GLU A 941 8.05 25.92 -14.52
N THR A 942 8.22 24.65 -14.91
CA THR A 942 7.20 23.63 -14.62
C THR A 942 7.18 23.26 -13.13
N ALA A 943 8.27 23.36 -12.38
CA ALA A 943 8.25 23.18 -10.92
C ALA A 943 7.45 24.30 -10.21
N ASP A 944 7.57 25.55 -10.66
CA ASP A 944 6.74 26.67 -10.17
C ASP A 944 5.27 26.55 -10.62
N ALA A 945 5.00 26.10 -11.85
CA ALA A 945 3.64 25.83 -12.33
C ALA A 945 2.98 24.59 -11.67
N VAL A 946 3.79 23.60 -11.24
CA VAL A 946 3.39 22.47 -10.39
C VAL A 946 3.03 22.95 -9.00
N ALA A 947 3.87 23.81 -8.42
CA ALA A 947 3.54 24.46 -7.18
C ALA A 947 2.24 25.24 -7.35
N GLU A 948 1.99 25.94 -8.47
CA GLU A 948 0.74 26.66 -8.66
C GLU A 948 -0.52 25.78 -8.67
N ASN A 949 -0.46 24.55 -9.20
CA ASN A 949 -1.63 23.68 -9.44
C ASN A 949 -1.80 22.46 -8.48
N CYS A 950 -0.86 22.11 -7.59
CA CYS A 950 -0.92 20.94 -6.66
C CYS A 950 -1.48 21.17 -5.22
#